data_AF-A0A0A1T7P8-F1
#
_entry.id   AF-A0A0A1T7P8-F1
#
_cell.length_a   1.000
_cell.length_b   1.000
_cell.length_c   1.000
_cell.angle_alpha   90.00
_cell.angle_beta   90.00
_cell.angle_gamma   90.00
#
_symmetry.space_group_name_H-M   'P 1'
#
loop_
_entity.id
_entity.type
_entity.pdbx_description
1 polymer ?
#
loop_
_entity_poly.entity_id
_entity_poly.type
_entity_poly.pdbx_seq_one_letter_code
_entity_poly.pdbx_strand_id
1 'polypeptide(L)'
;MELPLHPKPAASAATAPYDDAGALILTDAAGPPNSISYNVSLSGVSNARGLSETQPAFHKAFARRVLPQKLLGISEKLMEMDVDADPAYQGWAPGSTTISGFGREVTYWRNIRAAAGKEAPEEPTWRTASNRPGLDGKFIIQTFMQRQQGLGDDWTEQKGYDQVGELVSRKEYHWMSPDEKTKIRHQISDLLSAMATSPVLSFETVGCVATLVHFERIGREFTFVDFMYQLLKAREVLLRMEKSPPDSWYGGISNRILCDLIIADLWTENFEPNGETTFIPKKTTVYNQFDGLLRFVKAMQWPYEEEIRDAIQQLRVADPTQMSYEMSSWDWLNGMIFPGAFFNLGVVSAITSFSPSLREKGGVLGKTVSVRRGNFGVLYSESSYWNSRSIIGKVLAPMASARPAEKSVKTKCIGGWVGPCLAATFIEGAGYIPDCKFGAIASVDSLYPASSYAPEPELYKPKKAEVDDKSNWIEPTVPPAATDSAKLTALRLVRTSVLINNQPRGNEAVSYQAQLDFRLNRTKATVSTTLKTNSIFIAAPACRGQHRIDPAEASKYRFHTLQIEELVEDDEAPPDGRDDAEIIVVNTNGAHASEAYARAWCSEEGKDAVIWKRTEPKCCFKCALMLASKDGLGVGIVIIS
;
A
#
# COMPACT_ATOMS: atom_id res chain seq x y z
N MET A 1 -36.21 -5.84 -31.90
CA MET A 1 -35.96 -5.72 -33.35
C MET A 1 -34.98 -4.58 -33.52
N GLU A 2 -33.81 -4.91 -34.07
CA GLU A 2 -32.69 -4.04 -34.49
C GLU A 2 -31.94 -3.20 -33.43
N LEU A 3 -30.73 -3.66 -33.14
CA LEU A 3 -29.65 -2.92 -32.46
C LEU A 3 -29.15 -1.79 -33.36
N PRO A 4 -28.82 -0.59 -32.84
CA PRO A 4 -28.24 0.47 -33.64
C PRO A 4 -26.78 0.14 -33.98
N LEU A 5 -26.49 0.12 -35.28
CA LEU A 5 -25.16 0.00 -35.87
C LEU A 5 -24.28 1.18 -35.42
N HIS A 6 -23.13 0.88 -34.81
CA HIS A 6 -22.08 1.86 -34.57
C HIS A 6 -21.58 2.44 -35.91
N PRO A 7 -21.32 3.76 -35.99
CA PRO A 7 -20.73 4.35 -37.19
C PRO A 7 -19.31 3.80 -37.37
N LYS A 8 -19.02 3.35 -38.59
CA LYS A 8 -17.64 3.06 -39.05
C LYS A 8 -16.76 4.26 -38.74
N PRO A 9 -15.56 4.09 -38.16
CA PRO A 9 -14.62 5.19 -38.02
C PRO A 9 -14.26 5.71 -39.42
N ALA A 10 -14.36 7.03 -39.58
CA ALA A 10 -13.96 7.73 -40.78
C ALA A 10 -12.48 7.43 -41.06
N ALA A 11 -12.18 7.04 -42.30
CA ALA A 11 -10.82 6.91 -42.79
C ALA A 11 -10.17 8.30 -42.76
N SER A 12 -9.34 8.56 -41.74
CA SER A 12 -8.44 9.72 -41.72
C SER A 12 -7.01 9.26 -41.96
N ALA A 13 -6.40 9.92 -42.95
CA ALA A 13 -4.97 10.06 -43.22
C ALA A 13 -4.06 8.82 -43.06
N ALA A 14 -3.54 8.36 -44.19
CA ALA A 14 -2.40 7.45 -44.25
C ALA A 14 -1.17 8.06 -43.56
N THR A 15 -0.98 7.77 -42.26
CA THR A 15 0.28 7.92 -41.52
C THR A 15 0.26 7.03 -40.28
N ALA A 16 0.87 5.86 -40.34
CA ALA A 16 1.39 5.19 -39.15
C ALA A 16 2.60 4.30 -39.55
N PRO A 17 3.84 4.83 -39.49
CA PRO A 17 5.03 4.04 -39.79
C PRO A 17 5.61 3.43 -38.50
N TYR A 18 4.93 2.49 -37.83
CA TYR A 18 5.49 1.87 -36.62
C TYR A 18 5.16 0.39 -36.41
N ASP A 19 6.22 -0.41 -36.21
CA ASP A 19 6.28 -1.74 -35.58
C ASP A 19 6.58 -1.65 -34.04
N ASP A 20 6.51 -0.43 -33.48
CA ASP A 20 6.66 -0.14 -32.04
C ASP A 20 5.46 0.60 -31.43
N ALA A 21 4.43 0.93 -32.22
CA ALA A 21 3.26 1.62 -31.70
C ALA A 21 2.57 0.72 -30.67
N GLY A 22 2.29 1.26 -29.49
CA GLY A 22 1.74 0.50 -28.37
C GLY A 22 2.77 -0.22 -27.50
N ALA A 23 4.07 -0.11 -27.78
CA ALA A 23 5.13 -0.62 -26.89
C ALA A 23 5.22 0.21 -25.61
N LEU A 24 5.61 -0.43 -24.50
CA LEU A 24 5.87 0.28 -23.25
C LEU A 24 7.08 1.20 -23.42
N ILE A 25 6.95 2.43 -22.91
CA ILE A 25 8.06 3.36 -22.72
C ILE A 25 8.07 3.75 -21.25
N LEU A 26 9.24 3.64 -20.63
CA LEU A 26 9.51 4.16 -19.29
C LEU A 26 10.33 5.44 -19.42
N THR A 27 9.92 6.46 -18.67
CA THR A 27 10.66 7.72 -18.55
C THR A 27 10.66 8.17 -17.11
N ASP A 28 11.71 8.90 -16.71
CA ASP A 28 11.73 9.53 -15.39
C ASP A 28 10.57 10.52 -15.29
N ALA A 29 9.84 10.42 -14.19
CA ALA A 29 8.88 11.45 -13.83
C ALA A 29 9.61 12.54 -13.03
N ALA A 30 9.28 13.80 -13.28
CA ALA A 30 9.73 14.89 -12.42
C ALA A 30 9.15 14.67 -11.00
N GLY A 31 10.00 14.25 -10.06
CA GLY A 31 9.67 14.03 -8.66
C GLY A 31 10.40 15.01 -7.73
N PRO A 32 10.04 15.07 -6.44
CA PRO A 32 10.86 15.71 -5.42
C PRO A 32 12.32 15.22 -5.49
N PRO A 33 13.32 16.07 -5.19
CA PRO A 33 14.69 15.61 -5.09
C PRO A 33 14.75 14.47 -4.05
N ASN A 34 15.25 13.30 -4.47
CA ASN A 34 15.32 12.03 -3.71
C ASN A 34 14.09 11.10 -3.76
N SER A 35 13.07 11.40 -4.56
CA SER A 35 11.95 10.47 -4.83
C SER A 35 12.07 9.87 -6.23
N ILE A 36 12.01 8.54 -6.32
CA ILE A 36 11.98 7.85 -7.60
C ILE A 36 10.54 7.73 -8.06
N SER A 37 10.26 8.31 -9.21
CA SER A 37 8.97 8.18 -9.86
C SER A 37 9.16 7.88 -11.34
N TYR A 38 8.41 6.89 -11.82
CA TYR A 38 8.46 6.40 -13.18
C TYR A 38 7.15 6.72 -13.88
N ASN A 39 7.24 7.34 -15.06
CA ASN A 39 6.13 7.49 -15.97
C ASN A 39 6.16 6.36 -17.00
N VAL A 40 5.03 5.67 -17.13
CA VAL A 40 4.85 4.60 -18.10
C VAL A 40 3.86 5.08 -19.15
N SER A 41 4.26 5.02 -20.41
CA SER A 41 3.42 5.41 -21.54
C SER A 41 3.50 4.37 -22.66
N LEU A 42 2.64 4.52 -23.66
CA LEU A 42 2.65 3.69 -24.86
C LEU A 42 3.18 4.51 -26.04
N SER A 43 4.21 3.97 -26.71
CA SER A 43 4.79 4.58 -27.90
C SER A 43 3.71 4.84 -28.97
N GLY A 44 3.69 6.04 -29.55
CA GLY A 44 2.76 6.39 -30.63
C GLY A 44 1.27 6.40 -30.25
N VAL A 45 0.92 6.28 -28.95
CA VAL A 45 -0.46 6.27 -28.46
C VAL A 45 -0.68 7.42 -27.49
N SER A 46 -1.36 8.47 -27.96
CA SER A 46 -1.83 9.57 -27.10
C SER A 46 -2.97 9.11 -26.18
N ASN A 47 -3.00 9.61 -24.94
CA ASN A 47 -4.10 9.42 -23.99
C ASN A 47 -4.42 7.95 -23.63
N ALA A 48 -3.40 7.07 -23.57
CA ALA A 48 -3.60 5.75 -22.96
C ALA A 48 -4.02 5.92 -21.50
N ARG A 49 -5.28 5.64 -21.17
CA ARG A 49 -5.74 5.60 -19.75
C ARG A 49 -4.86 4.63 -18.98
N GLY A 50 -4.48 5.03 -17.77
CA GLY A 50 -3.53 4.40 -16.84
C GLY A 50 -3.17 2.95 -17.16
N LEU A 51 -1.89 2.74 -17.49
CA LEU A 51 -1.31 1.40 -17.70
C LEU A 51 -1.18 0.61 -16.39
N SER A 52 -1.42 1.28 -15.27
CA SER A 52 -1.54 0.70 -13.94
C SER A 52 -2.96 0.17 -13.73
N GLU A 53 -3.07 -1.13 -13.41
CA GLU A 53 -4.36 -1.75 -13.06
C GLU A 53 -4.62 -1.56 -11.57
N THR A 54 -5.56 -0.68 -11.21
CA THR A 54 -6.02 -0.58 -9.82
C THR A 54 -6.85 -1.82 -9.47
N GLN A 55 -6.43 -2.57 -8.47
CA GLN A 55 -7.21 -3.70 -7.97
C GLN A 55 -8.52 -3.18 -7.33
N PRO A 56 -9.69 -3.74 -7.70
CA PRO A 56 -10.93 -3.38 -7.05
C PRO A 56 -10.87 -3.78 -5.58
N ALA A 57 -11.46 -2.96 -4.71
CA ALA A 57 -11.57 -3.29 -3.31
C ALA A 57 -12.41 -4.56 -3.12
N PHE A 58 -11.93 -5.47 -2.27
CA PHE A 58 -12.65 -6.71 -1.91
C PHE A 58 -14.08 -6.46 -1.41
N HIS A 59 -14.25 -5.39 -0.64
CA HIS A 59 -15.51 -4.96 -0.08
C HIS A 59 -15.47 -3.44 0.15
N LYS A 60 -16.63 -2.78 0.25
CA LYS A 60 -16.71 -1.32 0.49
C LYS A 60 -15.96 -0.88 1.75
N ALA A 61 -16.01 -1.68 2.81
CA ALA A 61 -15.24 -1.46 4.04
C ALA A 61 -13.72 -1.42 3.81
N PHE A 62 -13.23 -2.21 2.85
CA PHE A 62 -11.81 -2.33 2.51
C PHE A 62 -11.36 -1.31 1.46
N ALA A 63 -12.27 -0.55 0.85
CA ALA A 63 -11.91 0.52 -0.08
C ALA A 63 -11.11 1.64 0.60
N ARG A 64 -11.22 1.77 1.92
CA ARG A 64 -10.51 2.76 2.75
C ARG A 64 -9.07 2.41 3.08
N ARG A 65 -8.60 1.24 2.62
CA ARG A 65 -7.19 0.89 2.70
C ARG A 65 -6.30 1.89 1.95
N VAL A 66 -6.84 2.54 0.92
CA VAL A 66 -6.12 3.53 0.10
C VAL A 66 -6.73 4.92 0.27
N LEU A 67 -5.95 5.96 -0.03
CA LEU A 67 -6.40 7.33 0.02
C LEU A 67 -7.45 7.63 -1.06
N PRO A 68 -8.45 8.47 -0.77
CA PRO A 68 -9.41 8.93 -1.76
C PRO A 68 -8.74 9.88 -2.78
N GLN A 69 -9.25 9.87 -4.03
CA GLN A 69 -8.72 10.64 -5.16
C GLN A 69 -8.43 12.11 -4.84
N LYS A 70 -9.33 12.78 -4.10
CA LYS A 70 -9.25 14.19 -3.73
C LYS A 70 -8.05 14.55 -2.84
N LEU A 71 -7.47 13.58 -2.14
CA LEU A 71 -6.32 13.79 -1.27
C LEU A 71 -4.98 13.43 -1.95
N LEU A 72 -5.00 12.70 -3.07
CA LEU A 72 -3.77 12.18 -3.70
C LEU A 72 -2.79 13.30 -4.06
N GLY A 73 -3.28 14.43 -4.59
CA GLY A 73 -2.44 15.56 -5.02
C GLY A 73 -1.64 16.25 -3.91
N ILE A 74 -1.99 16.02 -2.63
CA ILE A 74 -1.30 16.59 -1.46
C ILE A 74 -0.66 15.53 -0.55
N SER A 75 -0.71 14.26 -0.95
CA SER A 75 -0.36 13.13 -0.08
C SER A 75 1.02 12.51 -0.36
N GLU A 76 1.83 13.13 -1.22
CA GLU A 76 3.13 12.60 -1.65
C GLU A 76 4.03 12.23 -0.46
N LYS A 77 4.19 13.14 0.52
CA LYS A 77 4.99 12.89 1.74
C LYS A 77 4.47 11.74 2.59
N LEU A 78 3.15 11.53 2.64
CA LEU A 78 2.58 10.38 3.35
C LEU A 78 2.89 9.09 2.62
N MET A 79 2.79 9.07 1.29
CA MET A 79 3.09 7.91 0.46
C MET A 79 4.58 7.53 0.48
N GLU A 80 5.48 8.50 0.68
CA GLU A 80 6.92 8.25 0.94
C GLU A 80 7.16 7.45 2.24
N MET A 81 6.22 7.48 3.19
CA MET A 81 6.29 6.76 4.46
C MET A 81 5.33 5.57 4.54
N ASP A 82 4.28 5.54 3.74
CA ASP A 82 3.25 4.50 3.74
C ASP A 82 2.72 4.26 2.33
N VAL A 83 3.48 3.47 1.58
CA VAL A 83 3.20 3.16 0.18
C VAL A 83 1.89 2.37 0.01
N ASP A 84 1.39 1.69 1.05
CA ASP A 84 0.12 0.93 0.98
C ASP A 84 -1.10 1.85 0.84
N ALA A 85 -0.96 3.12 1.19
CA ALA A 85 -2.02 4.12 1.08
C ALA A 85 -2.23 4.60 -0.38
N ASP A 86 -1.28 4.33 -1.28
CA ASP A 86 -1.36 4.72 -2.70
C ASP A 86 -2.23 3.71 -3.48
N PRO A 87 -3.36 4.14 -4.08
CA PRO A 87 -4.19 3.25 -4.90
C PRO A 87 -3.47 2.69 -6.14
N ALA A 88 -2.39 3.33 -6.60
CA ALA A 88 -1.57 2.86 -7.71
C ALA A 88 -0.46 1.89 -7.28
N TYR A 89 -0.35 1.54 -5.99
CA TYR A 89 0.73 0.70 -5.47
C TYR A 89 0.66 -0.75 -5.99
N GLN A 90 -0.50 -1.40 -5.82
CA GLN A 90 -0.63 -2.85 -5.97
C GLN A 90 -0.71 -3.30 -7.44
N GLY A 91 0.13 -4.26 -7.82
CA GLY A 91 0.16 -4.83 -9.17
C GLY A 91 -1.00 -5.80 -9.46
N TRP A 92 -1.13 -6.20 -10.72
CA TRP A 92 -2.14 -7.17 -11.11
C TRP A 92 -1.84 -8.58 -10.55
N ALA A 93 -0.57 -8.93 -10.35
CA ALA A 93 -0.16 -10.21 -9.79
C ALA A 93 -0.19 -10.15 -8.25
N PRO A 94 -0.69 -11.17 -7.53
CA PRO A 94 -0.65 -11.17 -6.06
C PRO A 94 0.76 -10.96 -5.49
N GLY A 95 0.88 -10.12 -4.46
CA GLY A 95 2.15 -9.80 -3.80
C GLY A 95 3.15 -9.03 -4.66
N SER A 96 2.71 -8.44 -5.78
CA SER A 96 3.53 -7.60 -6.65
C SER A 96 3.07 -6.14 -6.61
N THR A 97 3.92 -5.23 -7.09
CA THR A 97 3.64 -3.82 -7.25
C THR A 97 3.44 -3.46 -8.72
N THR A 98 2.84 -2.31 -8.98
CA THR A 98 2.95 -1.66 -10.30
C THR A 98 4.34 -1.05 -10.46
N ILE A 99 4.62 -0.43 -11.61
CA ILE A 99 5.85 0.35 -11.80
C ILE A 99 5.88 1.58 -10.89
N SER A 100 4.75 2.26 -10.70
CA SER A 100 4.63 3.36 -9.73
C SER A 100 4.87 2.84 -8.30
N GLY A 101 4.26 1.70 -7.94
CA GLY A 101 4.48 1.05 -6.65
C GLY A 101 5.92 0.61 -6.42
N PHE A 102 6.66 0.23 -7.47
CA PHE A 102 8.09 -0.04 -7.40
C PHE A 102 8.89 1.23 -7.04
N GLY A 103 8.65 2.36 -7.72
CA GLY A 103 9.28 3.64 -7.37
C GLY A 103 9.00 4.07 -5.92
N ARG A 104 7.77 3.85 -5.46
CA ARG A 104 7.36 4.06 -4.05
C ARG A 104 8.15 3.19 -3.08
N GLU A 105 8.27 1.89 -3.32
CA GLU A 105 9.07 0.97 -2.48
C GLU A 105 10.53 1.40 -2.41
N VAL A 106 11.16 1.69 -3.56
CA VAL A 106 12.58 2.05 -3.59
C VAL A 106 12.80 3.35 -2.81
N THR A 107 11.95 4.36 -3.01
CA THR A 107 12.00 5.62 -2.26
C THR A 107 11.82 5.40 -0.77
N TYR A 108 10.80 4.61 -0.38
CA TYR A 108 10.53 4.26 1.02
C TYR A 108 11.77 3.63 1.68
N TRP A 109 12.35 2.59 1.08
CA TRP A 109 13.50 1.90 1.66
C TRP A 109 14.78 2.73 1.65
N ARG A 110 14.98 3.59 0.63
CA ARG A 110 16.08 4.59 0.62
C ARG A 110 15.96 5.53 1.81
N ASN A 111 14.76 6.03 2.09
CA ASN A 111 14.50 6.93 3.23
C ASN A 111 14.72 6.22 4.58
N ILE A 112 14.19 5.00 4.75
CA ILE A 112 14.42 4.19 5.96
C ILE A 112 15.90 3.93 6.18
N ARG A 113 16.65 3.58 5.12
CA ARG A 113 18.10 3.38 5.19
C ARG A 113 18.84 4.68 5.52
N ALA A 114 18.49 5.79 4.89
CA ALA A 114 19.13 7.08 5.14
C ALA A 114 18.87 7.61 6.56
N ALA A 115 17.77 7.20 7.19
CA ALA A 115 17.41 7.50 8.57
C ALA A 115 17.95 6.47 9.58
N ALA A 116 18.43 5.30 9.13
CA ALA A 116 18.92 4.25 10.03
C ALA A 116 20.09 4.75 10.88
N GLY A 117 19.99 4.58 12.20
CA GLY A 117 21.01 5.04 13.16
C GLY A 117 21.00 6.54 13.44
N LYS A 118 20.06 7.32 12.87
CA LYS A 118 19.82 8.72 13.23
C LYS A 118 18.65 8.80 14.19
N GLU A 119 18.77 9.65 15.21
CA GLU A 119 17.60 10.04 16.01
C GLU A 119 16.60 10.74 15.08
N ALA A 120 15.33 10.37 15.18
CA ALA A 120 14.28 11.09 14.48
C ALA A 120 14.37 12.56 14.95
N PRO A 121 14.41 13.54 14.02
CA PRO A 121 14.40 14.93 14.43
C PRO A 121 13.17 15.14 15.34
N GLU A 122 13.39 15.72 16.52
CA GLU A 122 12.27 16.09 17.39
C GLU A 122 11.31 16.93 16.55
N GLU A 123 10.07 16.45 16.37
CA GLU A 123 9.07 17.25 15.71
C GLU A 123 8.97 18.57 16.50
N PRO A 124 9.09 19.73 15.83
CA PRO A 124 8.91 21.00 16.49
C PRO A 124 7.47 21.04 17.01
N THR A 125 7.31 20.69 18.28
CA THR A 125 6.04 20.59 18.96
C THR A 125 5.70 21.99 19.44
N TRP A 126 5.29 22.85 18.50
CA TRP A 126 4.64 24.11 18.82
C TRP A 126 3.27 23.81 19.42
N ARG A 127 3.27 23.46 20.71
CA ARG A 127 2.08 23.20 21.51
C ARG A 127 1.68 24.47 22.22
N THR A 128 0.50 24.98 21.89
CA THR A 128 -0.12 26.09 22.61
C THR A 128 -1.03 25.54 23.70
N ALA A 129 -1.02 26.14 24.90
CA ALA A 129 -1.89 25.75 26.01
C ALA A 129 -3.40 25.87 25.68
N SER A 130 -3.76 26.74 24.74
CA SER A 130 -5.08 26.76 24.09
C SER A 130 -4.94 27.35 22.69
N ASN A 131 -5.70 26.82 21.70
CA ASN A 131 -5.72 27.36 20.34
C ASN A 131 -7.13 27.80 19.89
N ARG A 132 -8.10 27.84 20.82
CA ARG A 132 -9.44 28.36 20.53
C ARG A 132 -9.47 29.84 20.92
N PRO A 133 -9.77 30.78 20.00
CA PRO A 133 -9.79 32.21 20.29
C PRO A 133 -11.06 32.61 21.06
N GLY A 134 -11.30 31.99 22.23
CA GLY A 134 -12.51 32.21 23.03
C GLY A 134 -13.80 31.65 22.43
N LEU A 135 -13.72 30.86 21.36
CA LEU A 135 -14.88 30.28 20.68
C LEU A 135 -15.65 29.30 21.57
N ASP A 136 -16.96 29.47 21.59
CA ASP A 136 -17.89 28.57 22.25
C ASP A 136 -17.90 27.17 21.61
N GLY A 137 -18.00 26.13 22.44
CA GLY A 137 -17.96 24.74 21.97
C GLY A 137 -19.17 24.37 21.12
N LYS A 138 -20.35 24.93 21.43
CA LYS A 138 -21.56 24.69 20.65
C LYS A 138 -21.44 25.31 19.26
N PHE A 139 -20.91 26.53 19.16
CA PHE A 139 -20.61 27.17 17.89
C PHE A 139 -19.70 26.30 17.00
N ILE A 140 -18.61 25.75 17.55
CA ILE A 140 -17.66 24.91 16.80
C ILE A 140 -18.35 23.67 16.24
N ILE A 141 -19.09 22.95 17.08
CA ILE A 141 -19.74 21.70 16.68
C ILE A 141 -20.82 21.97 15.63
N GLN A 142 -21.67 22.97 15.85
CA GLN A 142 -22.73 23.34 14.91
C GLN A 142 -22.16 23.82 13.56
N THR A 143 -21.07 24.58 13.59
CA THR A 143 -20.38 25.00 12.36
C THR A 143 -19.83 23.79 11.62
N PHE A 144 -19.24 22.82 12.31
CA PHE A 144 -18.80 21.56 11.68
C PHE A 144 -19.96 20.81 11.04
N MET A 145 -21.10 20.67 11.73
CA MET A 145 -22.30 20.03 11.19
C MET A 145 -22.78 20.70 9.90
N GLN A 146 -22.75 22.03 9.84
CA GLN A 146 -23.07 22.78 8.62
C GLN A 146 -22.05 22.47 7.50
N ARG A 147 -20.75 22.43 7.81
CA ARG A 147 -19.68 22.13 6.84
C ARG A 147 -19.66 20.68 6.36
N GLN A 148 -20.36 19.75 7.01
CA GLN A 148 -20.59 18.43 6.41
C GLN A 148 -21.40 18.54 5.10
N GLN A 149 -22.26 19.55 4.97
CA GLN A 149 -23.07 19.82 3.77
C GLN A 149 -22.34 20.68 2.72
N GLY A 150 -21.11 21.12 3.00
CA GLY A 150 -20.31 21.98 2.12
C GLY A 150 -20.25 23.44 2.59
N LEU A 151 -19.77 24.33 1.71
CA LEU A 151 -19.66 25.77 1.98
C LEU A 151 -20.98 26.54 1.78
N GLY A 152 -21.98 25.92 1.18
CA GLY A 152 -23.22 26.56 0.75
C GLY A 152 -23.15 27.10 -0.68
N ASP A 153 -24.32 27.20 -1.34
CA ASP A 153 -24.44 27.66 -2.73
C ASP A 153 -24.22 29.17 -2.87
N ASP A 154 -24.47 29.93 -1.81
CA ASP A 154 -24.32 31.39 -1.74
C ASP A 154 -22.92 31.83 -1.28
N TRP A 155 -21.96 30.88 -1.23
CA TRP A 155 -20.60 31.14 -0.80
C TRP A 155 -19.85 32.04 -1.79
N THR A 156 -19.08 32.99 -1.24
CA THR A 156 -18.19 33.88 -2.01
C THR A 156 -16.84 33.98 -1.32
N GLU A 157 -15.79 34.39 -2.04
CA GLU A 157 -14.46 34.62 -1.46
C GLU A 157 -14.51 35.61 -0.28
N GLN A 158 -15.35 36.64 -0.34
CA GLN A 158 -15.53 37.59 0.75
C GLN A 158 -16.18 36.93 1.98
N LYS A 159 -17.29 36.19 1.81
CA LYS A 159 -17.91 35.45 2.93
C LYS A 159 -16.95 34.43 3.52
N GLY A 160 -16.24 33.69 2.66
CA GLY A 160 -15.26 32.69 3.06
C GLY A 160 -14.09 33.32 3.82
N TYR A 161 -13.66 34.52 3.40
CA TYR A 161 -12.69 35.32 4.13
C TYR A 161 -13.26 35.57 5.52
N ASP A 162 -14.37 36.29 5.67
CA ASP A 162 -14.96 36.65 6.96
C ASP A 162 -15.15 35.45 7.91
N GLN A 163 -15.64 34.32 7.40
CA GLN A 163 -15.76 33.06 8.14
C GLN A 163 -14.42 32.56 8.72
N VAL A 164 -13.34 32.61 7.95
CA VAL A 164 -12.00 32.22 8.46
C VAL A 164 -11.55 33.16 9.57
N GLY A 165 -11.90 34.45 9.50
CA GLY A 165 -11.55 35.43 10.53
C GLY A 165 -12.28 35.20 11.85
N GLU A 166 -13.50 34.67 11.80
CA GLU A 166 -14.25 34.26 12.99
C GLU A 166 -13.66 32.98 13.59
N LEU A 167 -13.20 32.05 12.74
CA LEU A 167 -12.67 30.77 13.18
C LEU A 167 -11.25 30.86 13.76
N VAL A 168 -10.36 31.63 13.16
CA VAL A 168 -8.95 31.69 13.55
C VAL A 168 -8.47 33.12 13.74
N SER A 169 -7.64 33.35 14.77
CA SER A 169 -6.98 34.63 14.97
C SER A 169 -6.04 34.92 13.80
N ARG A 170 -6.43 35.81 12.90
CA ARG A 170 -5.60 36.19 11.76
C ARG A 170 -4.39 36.99 12.20
N LYS A 171 -3.29 36.82 11.47
CA LYS A 171 -2.18 37.77 11.53
C LYS A 171 -2.57 39.02 10.74
N GLU A 172 -2.27 40.20 11.28
CA GLU A 172 -2.49 41.45 10.54
C GLU A 172 -1.45 41.55 9.42
N TYR A 173 -1.90 41.34 8.18
CA TYR A 173 -1.09 41.52 6.99
C TYR A 173 -1.46 42.84 6.30
N HIS A 174 -0.44 43.62 5.91
CA HIS A 174 -0.64 44.74 5.00
C HIS A 174 -0.58 44.24 3.55
N TRP A 175 -1.73 44.19 2.89
CA TRP A 175 -1.83 43.73 1.51
C TRP A 175 -1.52 44.87 0.54
N MET A 176 -0.53 44.68 -0.33
CA MET A 176 -0.20 45.65 -1.39
C MET A 176 -1.34 45.82 -2.41
N SER A 177 -2.10 44.75 -2.66
CA SER A 177 -3.32 44.78 -3.46
C SER A 177 -4.52 44.40 -2.59
N PRO A 178 -5.54 45.27 -2.43
CA PRO A 178 -6.72 44.95 -1.63
C PRO A 178 -7.50 43.73 -2.14
N ASP A 179 -7.53 43.49 -3.46
CA ASP A 179 -8.27 42.39 -4.08
C ASP A 179 -7.68 41.00 -3.79
N GLU A 180 -6.43 40.97 -3.35
CA GLU A 180 -5.73 39.74 -2.98
C GLU A 180 -6.15 39.21 -1.62
N LYS A 181 -6.54 40.12 -0.72
CA LYS A 181 -6.87 39.82 0.67
C LYS A 181 -7.90 38.69 0.83
N THR A 182 -8.90 38.63 -0.04
CA THR A 182 -10.03 37.70 0.08
C THR A 182 -9.80 36.38 -0.66
N LYS A 183 -8.70 36.22 -1.40
CA LYS A 183 -8.50 35.07 -2.29
C LYS A 183 -8.45 33.76 -1.52
N ILE A 184 -9.06 32.73 -2.09
CA ILE A 184 -9.19 31.41 -1.46
C ILE A 184 -7.85 30.80 -1.03
N ARG A 185 -6.78 31.02 -1.80
CA ARG A 185 -5.42 30.53 -1.46
C ARG A 185 -4.89 31.08 -0.13
N HIS A 186 -5.21 32.32 0.20
CA HIS A 186 -4.76 32.95 1.44
C HIS A 186 -5.60 32.48 2.63
N GLN A 187 -6.91 32.28 2.42
CA GLN A 187 -7.77 31.61 3.40
C GLN A 187 -7.26 30.21 3.75
N ILE A 188 -6.86 29.42 2.75
CA ILE A 188 -6.26 28.09 2.97
C ILE A 188 -4.95 28.22 3.75
N SER A 189 -4.07 29.16 3.38
CA SER A 189 -2.81 29.40 4.10
C SER A 189 -3.02 29.75 5.57
N ASP A 190 -4.01 30.61 5.88
CA ASP A 190 -4.34 30.99 7.26
C ASP A 190 -4.83 29.79 8.08
N LEU A 191 -5.70 28.96 7.50
CA LEU A 191 -6.20 27.73 8.12
C LEU A 191 -5.07 26.73 8.36
N LEU A 192 -4.21 26.49 7.36
CA LEU A 192 -3.05 25.59 7.48
C LEU A 192 -2.10 26.06 8.58
N SER A 193 -1.81 27.36 8.65
CA SER A 193 -1.01 27.93 9.73
C SER A 193 -1.65 27.71 11.11
N ALA A 194 -2.97 27.87 11.21
CA ALA A 194 -3.71 27.67 12.47
C ALA A 194 -3.84 26.18 12.86
N MET A 195 -3.76 25.26 11.89
CA MET A 195 -3.74 23.81 12.14
C MET A 195 -2.39 23.32 12.65
N ALA A 196 -1.29 23.94 12.21
CA ALA A 196 0.07 23.56 12.59
C ALA A 196 0.33 23.70 14.10
N THR A 197 -0.33 24.64 14.76
CA THR A 197 -0.29 24.81 16.22
C THR A 197 -1.56 24.21 16.82
N SER A 198 -1.51 23.04 17.46
CA SER A 198 -2.72 22.42 18.02
C SER A 198 -2.42 21.68 19.32
N PRO A 199 -3.30 21.80 20.34
CA PRO A 199 -3.17 21.03 21.58
C PRO A 199 -3.55 19.55 21.39
N VAL A 200 -4.31 19.23 20.34
CA VAL A 200 -4.67 17.84 20.01
C VAL A 200 -3.41 17.11 19.57
N LEU A 201 -3.21 15.89 20.03
CA LEU A 201 -2.08 15.06 19.61
C LEU A 201 -2.19 14.68 18.12
N SER A 202 -1.04 14.52 17.46
CA SER A 202 -1.01 14.02 16.08
C SER A 202 -1.45 12.56 16.04
N PHE A 203 -2.19 12.18 14.99
CA PHE A 203 -2.48 10.77 14.73
C PHE A 203 -1.19 9.96 14.58
N GLU A 204 -0.12 10.54 14.05
CA GLU A 204 1.18 9.86 13.92
C GLU A 204 1.76 9.44 15.28
N THR A 205 1.44 10.17 16.34
CA THR A 205 1.85 9.84 17.71
C THR A 205 0.93 8.81 18.34
N VAL A 206 -0.37 8.89 18.08
CA VAL A 206 -1.40 8.12 18.81
C VAL A 206 -1.80 6.82 18.10
N GLY A 207 -1.79 6.79 16.76
CA GLY A 207 -2.11 5.64 15.92
C GLY A 207 -3.55 5.14 15.99
N CYS A 208 -4.44 5.84 16.70
CA CYS A 208 -5.82 5.45 16.98
C CYS A 208 -6.71 6.70 17.10
N VAL A 209 -7.80 6.76 16.34
CA VAL A 209 -8.71 7.92 16.34
C VAL A 209 -9.59 7.91 17.59
N ALA A 210 -10.06 6.73 18.03
CA ALA A 210 -10.84 6.57 19.25
C ALA A 210 -10.11 7.16 20.49
N THR A 211 -8.78 7.04 20.55
CA THR A 211 -7.97 7.63 21.61
C THR A 211 -8.02 9.16 21.58
N LEU A 212 -8.03 9.78 20.40
CA LEU A 212 -8.19 11.24 20.25
C LEU A 212 -9.60 11.69 20.64
N VAL A 213 -10.62 10.94 20.23
CA VAL A 213 -12.03 11.25 20.50
C VAL A 213 -12.35 11.13 22.00
N HIS A 214 -11.81 10.11 22.65
CA HIS A 214 -12.10 9.80 24.06
C HIS A 214 -10.97 10.22 25.00
N PHE A 215 -10.07 11.12 24.57
CA PHE A 215 -8.89 11.50 25.34
C PHE A 215 -9.23 12.05 26.73
N GLU A 216 -10.32 12.81 26.85
CA GLU A 216 -10.80 13.34 28.13
C GLU A 216 -11.12 12.26 29.19
N ARG A 217 -11.32 11.01 28.77
CA ARG A 217 -11.56 9.86 29.67
C ARG A 217 -10.27 9.25 30.20
N ILE A 218 -9.13 9.53 29.56
CA ILE A 218 -7.82 8.94 29.86
C ILE A 218 -6.74 9.99 30.23
N GLY A 219 -6.98 11.27 29.94
CA GLY A 219 -6.07 12.39 30.18
C GLY A 219 -6.81 13.72 30.29
N ARG A 220 -6.06 14.81 30.50
CA ARG A 220 -6.62 16.17 30.70
C ARG A 220 -6.01 17.25 29.79
N GLU A 221 -5.22 16.86 28.79
CA GLU A 221 -4.50 17.82 27.94
C GLU A 221 -5.39 18.55 26.92
N PHE A 222 -6.42 17.87 26.38
CA PHE A 222 -7.40 18.46 25.47
C PHE A 222 -8.76 17.76 25.59
N THR A 223 -9.81 18.41 25.10
CA THR A 223 -11.20 17.93 25.17
C THR A 223 -11.74 17.50 23.81
N PHE A 224 -12.90 16.85 23.78
CA PHE A 224 -13.61 16.55 22.54
C PHE A 224 -13.87 17.80 21.68
N VAL A 225 -14.14 18.96 22.31
CA VAL A 225 -14.35 20.23 21.60
C VAL A 225 -13.08 20.69 20.87
N ASP A 226 -11.90 20.49 21.47
CA ASP A 226 -10.62 20.84 20.84
C ASP A 226 -10.33 19.92 19.64
N PHE A 227 -10.66 18.64 19.75
CA PHE A 227 -10.63 17.69 18.63
C PHE A 227 -11.56 18.14 17.49
N MET A 228 -12.82 18.44 17.80
CA MET A 228 -13.78 18.91 16.79
C MET A 228 -13.37 20.23 16.14
N TYR A 229 -12.73 21.13 16.89
CA TYR A 229 -12.18 22.36 16.33
C TYR A 229 -11.04 22.10 15.35
N GLN A 230 -10.15 21.13 15.64
CA GLN A 230 -9.13 20.70 14.69
C GLN A 230 -9.75 20.12 13.42
N LEU A 231 -10.78 19.28 13.55
CA LEU A 231 -11.50 18.73 12.39
C LEU A 231 -12.25 19.80 11.59
N LEU A 232 -12.80 20.82 12.24
CA LEU A 232 -13.45 21.95 11.57
C LEU A 232 -12.48 22.70 10.66
N LYS A 233 -11.30 23.06 11.18
CA LYS A 233 -10.25 23.70 10.36
C LYS A 233 -9.86 22.82 9.17
N ALA A 234 -9.65 21.52 9.42
CA ALA A 234 -9.32 20.55 8.37
C ALA A 234 -10.44 20.45 7.31
N ARG A 235 -11.71 20.38 7.73
CA ARG A 235 -12.86 20.33 6.82
C ARG A 235 -12.99 21.61 5.99
N GLU A 236 -12.76 22.78 6.59
CA GLU A 236 -12.78 24.06 5.91
C GLU A 236 -11.67 24.17 4.84
N VAL A 237 -10.50 23.58 5.10
CA VAL A 237 -9.41 23.46 4.11
C VAL A 237 -9.86 22.58 2.95
N LEU A 238 -10.37 21.37 3.20
CA LEU A 238 -10.81 20.44 2.15
C LEU A 238 -11.83 21.08 1.22
N LEU A 239 -12.86 21.72 1.79
CA LEU A 239 -13.91 22.36 1.00
C LEU A 239 -13.39 23.52 0.12
N ARG A 240 -12.40 24.27 0.61
CA ARG A 240 -11.78 25.36 -0.15
C ARG A 240 -10.84 24.84 -1.23
N MET A 241 -10.14 23.74 -0.98
CA MET A 241 -9.36 23.06 -2.01
C MET A 241 -10.25 22.57 -3.14
N GLU A 242 -11.42 21.99 -2.84
CA GLU A 242 -12.42 21.56 -3.84
C GLU A 242 -12.93 22.73 -4.71
N LYS A 243 -12.99 23.95 -4.16
CA LYS A 243 -13.38 25.17 -4.90
C LYS A 243 -12.22 25.85 -5.63
N SER A 244 -10.98 25.44 -5.38
CA SER A 244 -9.80 26.02 -6.03
C SER A 244 -9.67 25.52 -7.46
N PRO A 245 -8.95 26.25 -8.34
CA PRO A 245 -8.61 25.73 -9.67
C PRO A 245 -7.92 24.37 -9.58
N PRO A 246 -8.12 23.49 -10.58
CA PRO A 246 -7.31 22.27 -10.72
C PRO A 246 -5.81 22.58 -10.67
N ASP A 247 -5.02 21.67 -10.09
CA ASP A 247 -3.56 21.78 -9.98
C ASP A 247 -3.03 22.94 -9.12
N SER A 248 -3.89 23.50 -8.26
CA SER A 248 -3.47 24.48 -7.25
C SER A 248 -2.44 23.88 -6.30
N TRP A 249 -1.32 24.58 -6.11
CA TRP A 249 -0.28 24.20 -5.15
C TRP A 249 -0.54 24.83 -3.78
N TYR A 250 -0.36 24.04 -2.72
CA TYR A 250 -0.54 24.46 -1.33
C TYR A 250 0.72 24.17 -0.52
N GLY A 251 1.41 25.24 -0.12
CA GLY A 251 2.55 25.13 0.79
C GLY A 251 2.12 24.83 2.23
N GLY A 252 3.02 24.26 3.02
CA GLY A 252 2.84 24.12 4.47
C GLY A 252 2.02 22.92 4.94
N ILE A 253 1.62 22.00 4.05
CA ILE A 253 0.96 20.74 4.44
C ILE A 253 2.03 19.79 5.02
N SER A 254 2.01 19.63 6.34
CA SER A 254 2.80 18.62 7.06
C SER A 254 2.05 17.28 7.13
N ASN A 255 2.75 16.20 7.50
CA ASN A 255 2.13 14.88 7.70
C ASN A 255 1.03 14.94 8.78
N ARG A 256 1.30 15.68 9.86
CA ARG A 256 0.29 16.03 10.87
C ARG A 256 -0.98 16.62 10.27
N ILE A 257 -0.86 17.68 9.48
CA ILE A 257 -2.02 18.35 8.86
C ILE A 257 -2.74 17.38 7.94
N LEU A 258 -2.00 16.62 7.13
CA LEU A 258 -2.58 15.62 6.24
C LEU A 258 -3.37 14.54 7.00
N CYS A 259 -2.86 14.08 8.14
CA CYS A 259 -3.61 13.18 9.03
C CYS A 259 -4.93 13.82 9.51
N ASP A 260 -4.90 15.08 9.94
CA ASP A 260 -6.11 15.80 10.37
C ASP A 260 -7.13 15.95 9.21
N LEU A 261 -6.66 16.21 7.99
CA LEU A 261 -7.49 16.25 6.77
C LEU A 261 -8.15 14.90 6.50
N ILE A 262 -7.39 13.80 6.58
CA ILE A 262 -7.91 12.44 6.39
C ILE A 262 -8.97 12.11 7.45
N ILE A 263 -8.72 12.43 8.73
CA ILE A 263 -9.68 12.17 9.81
C ILE A 263 -10.94 13.00 9.63
N ALA A 264 -10.83 14.28 9.25
CA ALA A 264 -12.00 15.12 8.99
C ALA A 264 -12.85 14.59 7.83
N ASP A 265 -12.20 14.03 6.81
CA ASP A 265 -12.87 13.40 5.70
C ASP A 265 -13.61 12.12 6.11
N LEU A 266 -12.91 11.21 6.82
CA LEU A 266 -13.50 9.99 7.38
C LEU A 266 -14.68 10.32 8.31
N TRP A 267 -14.55 11.33 9.17
CA TRP A 267 -15.62 11.76 10.06
C TRP A 267 -16.85 12.21 9.25
N THR A 268 -16.63 13.04 8.23
CA THR A 268 -17.72 13.57 7.39
C THR A 268 -18.45 12.45 6.63
N GLU A 269 -17.69 11.46 6.14
CA GLU A 269 -18.26 10.31 5.45
C GLU A 269 -19.06 9.40 6.38
N ASN A 270 -18.63 9.22 7.63
CA ASN A 270 -19.12 8.16 8.51
C ASN A 270 -20.08 8.59 9.59
N PHE A 271 -20.05 9.85 9.99
CA PHE A 271 -20.87 10.35 11.09
C PHE A 271 -21.94 11.31 10.58
N GLU A 272 -23.07 11.31 11.27
CA GLU A 272 -24.17 12.26 11.06
C GLU A 272 -24.52 12.97 12.37
N PRO A 273 -25.01 14.22 12.29
CA PRO A 273 -25.47 14.95 13.47
C PRO A 273 -26.61 14.21 14.17
N ASN A 274 -26.58 14.19 15.50
CA ASN A 274 -27.66 13.73 16.35
C ASN A 274 -27.97 14.81 17.38
N GLY A 275 -29.01 15.60 17.15
CA GLY A 275 -29.27 16.81 17.92
C GLY A 275 -28.26 17.93 17.63
N GLU A 276 -28.01 18.79 18.61
CA GLU A 276 -27.26 20.04 18.39
C GLU A 276 -25.76 19.95 18.59
N THR A 277 -25.28 18.96 19.35
CA THR A 277 -23.87 18.90 19.81
C THR A 277 -23.26 17.50 19.76
N THR A 278 -23.97 16.50 19.21
CA THR A 278 -23.47 15.13 19.17
C THR A 278 -23.48 14.56 17.77
N PHE A 279 -22.63 13.56 17.55
CA PHE A 279 -22.55 12.81 16.30
C PHE A 279 -22.78 11.33 16.59
N ILE A 280 -23.45 10.65 15.66
CA ILE A 280 -23.59 9.21 15.67
C ILE A 280 -23.05 8.63 14.36
N PRO A 281 -22.51 7.41 14.37
CA PRO A 281 -22.12 6.75 13.14
C PRO A 281 -23.35 6.45 12.29
N LYS A 282 -23.25 6.70 10.98
CA LYS A 282 -24.28 6.34 10.02
C LYS A 282 -24.50 4.83 10.06
N LYS A 283 -25.76 4.40 10.13
CA LYS A 283 -26.11 2.98 10.15
C LYS A 283 -25.49 2.21 8.98
N THR A 284 -25.47 2.82 7.79
CA THR A 284 -24.85 2.22 6.59
C THR A 284 -23.37 1.94 6.76
N THR A 285 -22.62 2.82 7.45
CA THR A 285 -21.20 2.61 7.74
C THR A 285 -21.04 1.40 8.64
N VAL A 286 -21.75 1.36 9.77
CA VAL A 286 -21.66 0.26 10.74
C VAL A 286 -22.01 -1.09 10.08
N TYR A 287 -23.09 -1.15 9.30
CA TYR A 287 -23.44 -2.37 8.56
C TYR A 287 -22.39 -2.80 7.55
N ASN A 288 -21.81 -1.86 6.80
CA ASN A 288 -20.73 -2.16 5.86
C ASN A 288 -19.48 -2.69 6.57
N GLN A 289 -19.14 -2.16 7.75
CA GLN A 289 -17.99 -2.60 8.55
C GLN A 289 -18.21 -4.01 9.13
N PHE A 290 -19.42 -4.30 9.61
CA PHE A 290 -19.79 -5.66 10.02
C PHE A 290 -19.73 -6.65 8.85
N ASP A 291 -20.40 -6.34 7.73
CA ASP A 291 -20.43 -7.24 6.57
C ASP A 291 -19.02 -7.45 5.96
N GLY A 292 -18.24 -6.37 5.87
CA GLY A 292 -16.86 -6.43 5.39
C GLY A 292 -15.99 -7.35 6.23
N LEU A 293 -16.03 -7.20 7.55
CA LEU A 293 -15.22 -8.01 8.45
C LEU A 293 -15.64 -9.49 8.39
N LEU A 294 -16.94 -9.78 8.42
CA LEU A 294 -17.48 -11.15 8.32
C LEU A 294 -17.08 -11.83 7.02
N ARG A 295 -17.17 -11.11 5.89
CA ARG A 295 -16.72 -11.64 4.58
C ARG A 295 -15.23 -11.89 4.56
N PHE A 296 -14.44 -11.00 5.15
CA PHE A 296 -12.99 -11.15 5.23
C PHE A 296 -12.59 -12.38 6.05
N VAL A 297 -13.07 -12.50 7.30
CA VAL A 297 -12.71 -13.64 8.15
C VAL A 297 -13.13 -14.97 7.54
N LYS A 298 -14.31 -15.02 6.90
CA LYS A 298 -14.78 -16.19 6.18
C LYS A 298 -13.92 -16.52 4.95
N ALA A 299 -13.62 -15.52 4.13
CA ALA A 299 -12.83 -15.73 2.91
C ALA A 299 -11.40 -16.16 3.22
N MET A 300 -10.81 -15.60 4.27
CA MET A 300 -9.47 -15.92 4.75
C MET A 300 -9.43 -17.18 5.63
N GLN A 301 -10.57 -17.79 5.95
CA GLN A 301 -10.67 -18.90 6.93
C GLN A 301 -9.95 -18.57 8.24
N TRP A 302 -10.10 -17.32 8.69
CA TRP A 302 -9.39 -16.79 9.84
C TRP A 302 -9.81 -17.56 11.11
N PRO A 303 -8.88 -17.94 12.00
CA PRO A 303 -9.23 -18.65 13.22
C PRO A 303 -10.24 -17.87 14.06
N TYR A 304 -11.10 -18.58 14.80
CA TYR A 304 -12.17 -17.99 15.61
C TYR A 304 -13.26 -17.27 14.80
N GLU A 305 -13.45 -17.61 13.51
CA GLU A 305 -14.51 -17.06 12.66
C GLU A 305 -15.90 -17.10 13.32
N GLU A 306 -16.24 -18.21 13.98
CA GLU A 306 -17.53 -18.39 14.65
C GLU A 306 -17.73 -17.43 15.83
N GLU A 307 -16.73 -17.27 16.70
CA GLU A 307 -16.81 -16.32 17.82
C GLU A 307 -17.01 -14.89 17.33
N ILE A 308 -16.28 -14.50 16.28
CA ILE A 308 -16.38 -13.17 15.66
C ILE A 308 -17.77 -12.98 15.06
N ARG A 309 -18.31 -14.01 14.39
CA ARG A 309 -19.66 -13.98 13.81
C ARG A 309 -20.72 -13.77 14.88
N ASP A 310 -20.64 -14.52 15.97
CA ASP A 310 -21.61 -14.46 17.06
C ASP A 310 -21.53 -13.11 17.79
N ALA A 311 -20.32 -12.61 18.05
CA ALA A 311 -20.11 -11.29 18.62
C ALA A 311 -20.74 -10.20 17.75
N ILE A 312 -20.46 -10.18 16.44
CA ILE A 312 -21.06 -9.20 15.52
C ILE A 312 -22.59 -9.33 15.49
N GLN A 313 -23.13 -10.54 15.53
CA GLN A 313 -24.58 -10.75 15.52
C GLN A 313 -25.24 -10.23 16.80
N GLN A 314 -24.60 -10.39 17.97
CA GLN A 314 -25.06 -9.79 19.22
C GLN A 314 -25.00 -8.27 19.17
N LEU A 315 -23.90 -7.69 18.65
CA LEU A 315 -23.74 -6.24 18.52
C LEU A 315 -24.78 -5.61 17.57
N ARG A 316 -25.30 -6.35 16.60
CA ARG A 316 -26.36 -5.87 15.69
C ARG A 316 -27.72 -5.69 16.36
N VAL A 317 -28.00 -6.43 17.43
CA VAL A 317 -29.28 -6.40 18.15
C VAL A 317 -29.17 -5.70 19.51
N ALA A 318 -27.94 -5.43 19.97
CA ALA A 318 -27.67 -4.74 21.21
C ALA A 318 -28.14 -3.28 21.16
N ASP A 319 -28.54 -2.76 22.33
CA ASP A 319 -28.79 -1.33 22.51
C ASP A 319 -27.43 -0.59 22.43
N PRO A 320 -27.26 0.36 21.48
CA PRO A 320 -26.02 1.13 21.35
C PRO A 320 -25.57 1.83 22.63
N THR A 321 -26.51 2.16 23.53
CA THR A 321 -26.21 2.83 24.81
C THR A 321 -25.58 1.90 25.85
N GLN A 322 -25.68 0.58 25.66
CA GLN A 322 -25.14 -0.44 26.58
C GLN A 322 -23.83 -1.07 26.06
N MET A 323 -23.37 -0.67 24.87
CA MET A 323 -22.17 -1.23 24.26
C MET A 323 -20.90 -0.54 24.77
N SER A 324 -20.01 -1.31 25.39
CA SER A 324 -18.63 -0.89 25.69
C SER A 324 -17.71 -1.38 24.58
N TYR A 325 -17.02 -0.47 23.90
CA TYR A 325 -16.08 -0.79 22.84
C TYR A 325 -14.64 -0.64 23.34
N GLU A 326 -13.79 -1.62 22.98
CA GLU A 326 -12.35 -1.37 22.94
C GLU A 326 -12.06 -0.31 21.87
N MET A 327 -11.08 0.57 22.09
CA MET A 327 -10.75 1.67 21.19
C MET A 327 -10.49 1.21 19.74
N SER A 328 -9.83 0.06 19.57
CA SER A 328 -9.57 -0.57 18.27
C SER A 328 -10.84 -1.02 17.55
N SER A 329 -11.81 -1.59 18.26
CA SER A 329 -13.12 -1.94 17.70
C SER A 329 -13.89 -0.71 17.28
N TRP A 330 -13.78 0.36 18.06
CA TRP A 330 -14.46 1.62 17.77
C TRP A 330 -13.99 2.18 16.43
N ASP A 331 -12.68 2.23 16.17
CA ASP A 331 -12.15 2.73 14.90
C ASP A 331 -12.67 1.91 13.71
N TRP A 332 -12.68 0.57 13.80
CA TRP A 332 -13.23 -0.29 12.73
C TRP A 332 -14.71 -0.04 12.49
N LEU A 333 -15.54 -0.14 13.53
CA LEU A 333 -17.00 -0.08 13.41
C LEU A 333 -17.50 1.26 12.88
N ASN A 334 -16.86 2.33 13.32
CA ASN A 334 -17.19 3.68 12.89
C ASN A 334 -16.49 4.05 11.57
N GLY A 335 -15.66 3.16 11.02
CA GLY A 335 -14.97 3.36 9.76
C GLY A 335 -13.91 4.46 9.81
N MET A 336 -13.31 4.67 10.98
CA MET A 336 -12.32 5.69 11.29
C MET A 336 -10.86 5.19 11.21
N ILE A 337 -10.66 3.94 10.78
CA ILE A 337 -9.31 3.43 10.58
C ILE A 337 -8.61 4.20 9.46
N PHE A 338 -7.38 4.61 9.75
CA PHE A 338 -6.53 5.34 8.83
C PHE A 338 -6.05 4.45 7.66
N PRO A 339 -5.95 4.98 6.42
CA PRO A 339 -5.46 4.23 5.26
C PRO A 339 -4.02 3.70 5.42
N GLY A 340 -3.60 2.86 4.49
CA GLY A 340 -2.25 2.30 4.42
C GLY A 340 -2.00 1.19 5.43
N ALA A 341 -0.82 1.18 6.04
CA ALA A 341 -0.41 0.13 6.94
C ALA A 341 -1.23 0.08 8.25
N PHE A 342 -1.75 1.23 8.71
CA PHE A 342 -2.69 1.29 9.83
C PHE A 342 -3.99 0.54 9.56
N PHE A 343 -4.45 0.51 8.30
CA PHE A 343 -5.63 -0.23 7.90
C PHE A 343 -5.47 -1.73 8.16
N ASN A 344 -4.34 -2.29 7.74
CA ASN A 344 -4.09 -3.73 7.87
C ASN A 344 -4.03 -4.16 9.35
N LEU A 345 -3.44 -3.35 10.23
CA LEU A 345 -3.43 -3.60 11.67
C LEU A 345 -4.80 -3.39 12.31
N GLY A 346 -5.54 -2.36 11.91
CA GLY A 346 -6.88 -2.10 12.41
C GLY A 346 -7.84 -3.27 12.17
N VAL A 347 -7.70 -3.98 11.04
CA VAL A 347 -8.44 -5.24 10.77
C VAL A 347 -8.09 -6.31 11.82
N VAL A 348 -6.81 -6.53 12.09
CA VAL A 348 -6.38 -7.53 13.08
C VAL A 348 -6.86 -7.14 14.48
N SER A 349 -6.69 -5.88 14.87
CA SER A 349 -7.17 -5.41 16.17
C SER A 349 -8.70 -5.56 16.32
N ALA A 350 -9.47 -5.30 15.27
CA ALA A 350 -10.92 -5.54 15.27
C ALA A 350 -11.26 -7.03 15.45
N ILE A 351 -10.58 -7.92 14.73
CA ILE A 351 -10.74 -9.37 14.86
C ILE A 351 -10.49 -9.81 16.32
N THR A 352 -9.41 -9.35 16.91
CA THR A 352 -9.03 -9.66 18.30
C THR A 352 -10.10 -9.22 19.29
N SER A 353 -10.57 -7.98 19.15
CA SER A 353 -11.55 -7.43 20.08
C SER A 353 -12.92 -8.13 20.02
N PHE A 354 -13.32 -8.62 18.84
CA PHE A 354 -14.59 -9.33 18.66
C PHE A 354 -14.56 -10.81 19.05
N SER A 355 -13.40 -11.41 19.28
CA SER A 355 -13.31 -12.78 19.82
C SER A 355 -13.01 -12.75 21.32
N PRO A 356 -13.89 -13.28 22.18
CA PRO A 356 -13.61 -13.42 23.61
C PRO A 356 -12.32 -14.20 23.89
N SER A 357 -12.07 -15.29 23.15
CA SER A 357 -10.86 -16.10 23.29
C SER A 357 -9.59 -15.30 22.99
N LEU A 358 -9.61 -14.51 21.90
CA LEU A 358 -8.48 -13.66 21.54
C LEU A 358 -8.32 -12.48 22.52
N ARG A 359 -9.41 -11.86 22.96
CA ARG A 359 -9.38 -10.70 23.87
C ARG A 359 -8.83 -11.04 25.26
N GLU A 360 -9.24 -12.17 25.85
CA GLU A 360 -8.85 -12.52 27.22
C GLU A 360 -7.44 -13.14 27.31
N LYS A 361 -6.99 -13.84 26.26
CA LYS A 361 -5.76 -14.65 26.30
C LYS A 361 -4.74 -14.27 25.24
N GLY A 362 -5.16 -13.65 24.15
CA GLY A 362 -4.29 -13.08 23.12
C GLY A 362 -3.84 -11.69 23.53
N GLY A 363 -3.06 -11.64 24.64
CA GLY A 363 -2.52 -10.41 25.22
C GLY A 363 -2.18 -9.40 24.14
N VAL A 364 -2.97 -8.31 24.14
CA VAL A 364 -3.06 -7.21 23.19
C VAL A 364 -2.04 -7.32 22.06
N LEU A 365 -2.52 -7.55 20.83
CA LEU A 365 -1.78 -7.44 19.57
C LEU A 365 -1.22 -6.02 19.29
N GLY A 366 -1.01 -5.23 20.35
CA GLY A 366 -0.34 -3.94 20.44
C GLY A 366 1.14 -4.06 20.78
N LYS A 367 1.80 -5.11 20.28
CA LYS A 367 3.25 -5.02 20.09
C LYS A 367 3.46 -4.06 18.91
N THR A 368 4.09 -2.92 19.14
CA THR A 368 4.57 -1.98 18.14
C THR A 368 5.35 -2.75 17.07
N VAL A 369 4.65 -3.19 16.03
CA VAL A 369 5.27 -3.46 14.75
C VAL A 369 5.69 -2.10 14.23
N SER A 370 6.84 -2.00 13.56
CA SER A 370 7.11 -0.86 12.70
C SER A 370 6.07 -0.87 11.57
N VAL A 371 4.87 -0.36 11.84
CA VAL A 371 3.63 -0.55 11.05
C VAL A 371 3.91 -0.28 9.58
N ARG A 372 4.59 0.84 9.33
CA ARG A 372 4.97 1.33 8.00
C ARG A 372 5.95 0.45 7.23
N ARG A 373 6.75 -0.40 7.91
CA ARG A 373 7.69 -1.34 7.26
C ARG A 373 6.98 -2.50 6.58
N GLY A 374 5.74 -2.81 6.96
CA GLY A 374 4.91 -3.83 6.31
C GLY A 374 5.43 -5.27 6.41
N ASN A 375 6.58 -5.51 7.05
CA ASN A 375 7.23 -6.83 7.10
C ASN A 375 6.83 -7.64 8.33
N PHE A 376 5.54 -7.95 8.44
CA PHE A 376 4.98 -8.64 9.59
C PHE A 376 3.83 -9.59 9.23
N GLY A 377 3.45 -10.43 10.19
CA GLY A 377 2.33 -11.34 10.09
C GLY A 377 1.76 -11.75 11.44
N VAL A 378 0.72 -12.57 11.41
CA VAL A 378 0.05 -13.18 12.56
C VAL A 378 0.19 -14.70 12.45
N LEU A 379 0.74 -15.31 13.49
CA LEU A 379 1.00 -16.73 13.59
C LEU A 379 -0.06 -17.40 14.46
N TYR A 380 -0.70 -18.45 13.93
CA TYR A 380 -1.57 -19.35 14.68
C TYR A 380 -0.97 -20.77 14.69
N SER A 381 -1.48 -21.65 15.56
CA SER A 381 -0.98 -23.04 15.67
C SER A 381 -1.06 -23.82 14.34
N GLU A 382 -2.13 -23.64 13.58
CA GLU A 382 -2.40 -24.42 12.36
C GLU A 382 -2.23 -23.62 11.06
N SER A 383 -1.99 -22.31 11.15
CA SER A 383 -1.91 -21.43 9.98
C SER A 383 -1.11 -20.16 10.27
N SER A 384 -0.67 -19.48 9.23
CA SER A 384 -0.08 -18.14 9.33
C SER A 384 -0.70 -17.17 8.33
N TYR A 385 -0.64 -15.88 8.65
CA TYR A 385 -1.16 -14.79 7.83
C TYR A 385 -0.11 -13.71 7.75
N TRP A 386 0.17 -13.21 6.55
CA TRP A 386 1.26 -12.26 6.33
C TRP A 386 0.73 -11.03 5.61
N ASN A 387 1.22 -9.85 6.01
CA ASN A 387 0.95 -8.63 5.27
C ASN A 387 1.48 -8.80 3.83
N SER A 388 0.74 -8.35 2.83
CA SER A 388 1.12 -8.47 1.41
C SER A 388 2.43 -7.78 1.05
N ARG A 389 2.89 -6.80 1.86
CA ARG A 389 4.20 -6.15 1.74
C ARG A 389 5.34 -6.88 2.45
N SER A 390 5.03 -7.83 3.32
CA SER A 390 6.07 -8.63 3.95
C SER A 390 6.72 -9.55 2.93
N ILE A 391 8.00 -9.85 3.09
CA ILE A 391 8.70 -10.71 2.13
C ILE A 391 8.06 -12.10 2.04
N ILE A 392 7.62 -12.66 3.16
CA ILE A 392 6.86 -13.92 3.17
C ILE A 392 5.54 -13.76 2.41
N GLY A 393 4.80 -12.68 2.65
CA GLY A 393 3.56 -12.38 1.94
C GLY A 393 3.78 -12.25 0.43
N LYS A 394 4.77 -11.48 -0.01
CA LYS A 394 5.15 -11.31 -1.42
C LYS A 394 5.53 -12.62 -2.09
N VAL A 395 6.28 -13.48 -1.41
CA VAL A 395 6.73 -14.78 -1.91
C VAL A 395 5.58 -15.79 -2.00
N LEU A 396 4.69 -15.83 -1.00
CA LEU A 396 3.60 -16.81 -0.93
C LEU A 396 2.32 -16.36 -1.65
N ALA A 397 2.16 -15.08 -1.96
CA ALA A 397 0.97 -14.56 -2.61
C ALA A 397 0.59 -15.24 -3.94
N PRO A 398 1.51 -15.68 -4.82
CA PRO A 398 1.14 -16.41 -6.05
C PRO A 398 0.25 -17.62 -5.79
N MET A 399 0.43 -18.30 -4.65
CA MET A 399 -0.41 -19.42 -4.22
C MET A 399 -1.90 -19.06 -4.12
N ALA A 400 -2.23 -17.78 -3.98
CA ALA A 400 -3.62 -17.31 -3.96
C ALA A 400 -4.35 -17.41 -5.31
N SER A 401 -3.59 -17.52 -6.41
CA SER A 401 -4.12 -17.67 -7.77
C SER A 401 -4.45 -19.12 -8.13
N ALA A 402 -4.16 -20.08 -7.23
CA ALA A 402 -4.43 -21.50 -7.43
C ALA A 402 -5.89 -21.77 -7.76
N ARG A 403 -6.11 -22.54 -8.83
CA ARG A 403 -7.46 -22.91 -9.28
C ARG A 403 -8.12 -23.84 -8.24
N PRO A 404 -9.46 -23.81 -8.09
CA PRO A 404 -10.18 -24.66 -7.13
C PRO A 404 -9.95 -26.18 -7.28
N ALA A 405 -9.48 -26.64 -8.44
CA ALA A 405 -9.14 -28.05 -8.69
C ALA A 405 -7.86 -28.48 -7.94
N GLU A 406 -6.97 -27.55 -7.59
CA GLU A 406 -5.83 -27.76 -6.69
C GLU A 406 -6.32 -27.70 -5.24
N LYS A 407 -7.12 -28.70 -4.84
CA LYS A 407 -7.82 -28.79 -3.54
C LYS A 407 -6.93 -28.55 -2.30
N SER A 408 -5.60 -28.61 -2.43
CA SER A 408 -4.66 -28.42 -1.33
C SER A 408 -4.32 -26.96 -1.00
N VAL A 409 -4.50 -26.00 -1.92
CA VAL A 409 -4.07 -24.61 -1.71
C VAL A 409 -5.27 -23.70 -1.47
N LYS A 410 -5.43 -23.26 -0.23
CA LYS A 410 -6.53 -22.39 0.22
C LYS A 410 -6.15 -20.92 0.33
N THR A 411 -4.88 -20.58 0.13
CA THR A 411 -4.34 -19.24 0.30
C THR A 411 -5.11 -18.22 -0.51
N LYS A 412 -5.28 -17.02 0.05
CA LYS A 412 -5.93 -15.86 -0.54
C LYS A 412 -5.03 -14.65 -0.34
N CYS A 413 -5.17 -13.65 -1.22
CA CYS A 413 -4.53 -12.35 -1.12
C CYS A 413 -5.63 -11.28 -1.13
N ILE A 414 -6.13 -10.89 0.04
CA ILE A 414 -7.31 -10.05 0.18
C ILE A 414 -7.04 -8.95 1.20
N GLY A 415 -7.42 -7.71 0.88
CA GLY A 415 -7.42 -6.61 1.86
C GLY A 415 -6.06 -6.33 2.51
N GLY A 416 -4.95 -6.61 1.81
CA GLY A 416 -3.60 -6.44 2.34
C GLY A 416 -3.00 -7.66 3.05
N TRP A 417 -3.71 -8.78 3.07
CA TRP A 417 -3.31 -9.99 3.78
C TRP A 417 -3.18 -11.18 2.84
N VAL A 418 -2.17 -12.01 3.09
CA VAL A 418 -1.89 -13.28 2.41
C VAL A 418 -2.08 -14.41 3.42
N GLY A 419 -3.05 -15.29 3.16
CA GLY A 419 -3.34 -16.43 4.04
C GLY A 419 -4.65 -17.15 3.68
N PRO A 420 -4.97 -18.29 4.29
CA PRO A 420 -4.14 -19.00 5.25
C PRO A 420 -2.91 -19.59 4.55
N CYS A 421 -1.75 -19.40 5.16
CA CYS A 421 -0.48 -20.03 4.77
C CYS A 421 -0.17 -21.20 5.72
N LEU A 422 0.86 -21.99 5.39
CA LEU A 422 1.35 -23.06 6.27
C LEU A 422 1.66 -22.52 7.68
N ALA A 423 1.40 -23.33 8.70
CA ALA A 423 1.85 -23.04 10.05
C ALA A 423 3.38 -22.87 10.07
N ALA A 424 3.84 -21.89 10.84
CA ALA A 424 5.27 -21.69 11.02
C ALA A 424 5.83 -22.77 11.97
N THR A 425 6.94 -23.37 11.56
CA THR A 425 7.76 -24.23 12.43
C THR A 425 8.94 -23.43 12.95
N PHE A 426 9.34 -23.66 14.19
CA PHE A 426 10.43 -22.94 14.83
C PHE A 426 11.65 -23.84 14.90
N ILE A 427 12.81 -23.34 14.50
CA ILE A 427 14.06 -24.13 14.55
C ILE A 427 14.60 -24.14 15.99
N GLU A 428 14.90 -25.33 16.52
CA GLU A 428 15.40 -25.54 17.89
C GLU A 428 16.73 -24.81 18.15
N GLY A 429 16.87 -24.25 19.37
CA GLY A 429 17.97 -23.36 19.77
C GLY A 429 17.51 -21.93 20.07
N ALA A 430 16.33 -21.55 19.60
CA ALA A 430 15.63 -20.33 19.99
C ALA A 430 14.94 -20.52 21.35
N GLY A 431 15.43 -19.89 22.42
CA GLY A 431 14.91 -20.02 23.79
C GLY A 431 13.46 -19.56 24.04
N TYR A 432 12.63 -19.38 23.00
CA TYR A 432 11.21 -19.02 23.10
C TYR A 432 10.46 -19.36 21.80
N ILE A 433 9.49 -20.26 21.90
CA ILE A 433 8.45 -20.49 20.87
C ILE A 433 7.26 -19.63 21.27
N PRO A 434 6.76 -18.73 20.40
CA PRO A 434 5.59 -17.92 20.74
C PRO A 434 4.37 -18.82 20.93
N ASP A 435 3.56 -18.55 21.96
CA ASP A 435 2.25 -19.18 22.09
C ASP A 435 1.35 -18.70 20.95
N CYS A 436 1.27 -19.51 19.89
CA CYS A 436 0.48 -19.21 18.71
C CYS A 436 -0.99 -19.64 18.86
N LYS A 437 -1.41 -20.17 20.03
CA LYS A 437 -2.79 -20.63 20.22
C LYS A 437 -3.79 -19.52 19.97
N PHE A 438 -3.51 -18.31 20.47
CA PHE A 438 -4.39 -17.14 20.37
C PHE A 438 -3.87 -16.08 19.40
N GLY A 439 -3.00 -16.45 18.45
CA GLY A 439 -2.41 -15.51 17.50
C GLY A 439 -1.22 -14.74 18.08
N ALA A 440 -0.07 -14.79 17.41
CA ALA A 440 1.11 -14.01 17.78
C ALA A 440 1.57 -13.14 16.60
N ILE A 441 1.74 -11.83 16.83
CA ILE A 441 2.38 -10.97 15.84
C ILE A 441 3.88 -11.26 15.77
N ALA A 442 4.36 -11.45 14.55
CA ALA A 442 5.77 -11.65 14.23
C ALA A 442 6.23 -10.63 13.20
N SER A 443 7.44 -10.12 13.39
CA SER A 443 8.19 -9.32 12.42
C SER A 443 9.11 -10.25 11.63
N VAL A 444 9.37 -9.92 10.36
CA VAL A 444 10.37 -10.61 9.54
C VAL A 444 11.57 -9.70 9.36
N ASP A 445 12.74 -10.19 9.73
CA ASP A 445 14.00 -9.49 9.47
C ASP A 445 14.47 -9.80 8.05
N SER A 446 14.82 -8.74 7.33
CA SER A 446 15.36 -8.82 5.98
C SER A 446 16.15 -7.55 5.68
N LEU A 447 17.15 -7.66 4.82
CA LEU A 447 17.82 -6.53 4.20
C LEU A 447 16.85 -5.76 3.29
N TYR A 448 17.19 -4.49 3.01
CA TYR A 448 16.42 -3.66 2.09
C TYR A 448 16.51 -4.20 0.64
N PRO A 449 15.56 -3.86 -0.25
CA PRO A 449 15.61 -4.29 -1.64
C PRO A 449 16.88 -3.82 -2.35
N ALA A 450 17.41 -4.62 -3.27
CA ALA A 450 18.65 -4.28 -3.98
C ALA A 450 18.55 -2.96 -4.77
N SER A 451 17.40 -2.68 -5.38
CA SER A 451 17.15 -1.42 -6.07
C SER A 451 17.26 -0.17 -5.17
N SER A 452 17.11 -0.32 -3.85
CA SER A 452 17.33 0.78 -2.90
C SER A 452 18.81 1.17 -2.74
N TYR A 453 19.73 0.26 -3.11
CA TYR A 453 21.17 0.50 -3.11
C TYR A 453 21.71 1.02 -4.43
N ALA A 454 21.04 0.71 -5.54
CA ALA A 454 21.46 1.15 -6.87
C ALA A 454 21.41 2.69 -6.99
N PRO A 455 22.33 3.31 -7.75
CA PRO A 455 22.16 4.69 -8.21
C PRO A 455 20.88 4.82 -9.04
N GLU A 456 20.39 6.05 -9.24
CA GLU A 456 19.24 6.25 -10.12
C GLU A 456 19.55 5.71 -11.52
N PRO A 457 18.71 4.82 -12.08
CA PRO A 457 18.95 4.31 -13.42
C PRO A 457 18.86 5.46 -14.42
N GLU A 458 19.87 5.64 -15.26
CA GLU A 458 19.76 6.52 -16.41
C GLU A 458 18.80 5.89 -17.41
N LEU A 459 17.51 6.24 -17.33
CA LEU A 459 16.51 5.70 -18.23
C LEU A 459 16.81 6.08 -19.68
N TYR A 460 16.62 5.10 -20.57
CA TYR A 460 16.79 5.28 -21.99
C TYR A 460 15.84 6.35 -22.55
N LYS A 461 16.40 7.38 -23.19
CA LYS A 461 15.63 8.38 -23.94
C LYS A 461 15.35 7.81 -25.34
N PRO A 462 14.08 7.55 -25.71
CA PRO A 462 13.78 7.00 -27.03
C PRO A 462 14.30 7.95 -28.12
N LYS A 463 15.22 7.46 -28.96
CA LYS A 463 15.60 8.15 -30.18
C LYS A 463 14.38 8.23 -31.09
N LYS A 464 14.15 9.39 -31.73
CA LYS A 464 13.16 9.46 -32.82
C LYS A 464 13.60 8.45 -33.88
N ALA A 465 12.77 7.44 -34.14
CA ALA A 465 13.07 6.46 -35.18
C ALA A 465 13.19 7.20 -36.52
N GLU A 466 14.38 7.17 -37.11
CA GLU A 466 14.53 7.41 -38.54
C GLU A 466 13.80 6.28 -39.29
N VAL A 467 13.35 6.57 -40.52
CA VAL A 467 12.61 5.62 -41.34
C VAL A 467 13.60 4.57 -41.86
N ASP A 468 13.99 3.65 -40.99
CA ASP A 468 14.87 2.54 -41.32
C ASP A 468 14.06 1.33 -41.81
N ASP A 469 14.70 0.42 -42.55
CA ASP A 469 14.05 -0.77 -43.10
C ASP A 469 13.78 -1.82 -41.99
N LYS A 470 12.56 -1.75 -41.42
CA LYS A 470 12.12 -2.56 -40.26
C LYS A 470 11.83 -4.03 -40.60
N SER A 471 12.04 -4.47 -41.84
CA SER A 471 11.80 -5.87 -42.25
C SER A 471 12.68 -6.88 -41.52
N ASN A 472 13.82 -6.44 -40.99
CA ASN A 472 14.84 -7.30 -40.36
C ASN A 472 14.70 -7.41 -38.84
N TRP A 473 13.68 -6.79 -38.24
CA TRP A 473 13.46 -6.82 -36.79
C TRP A 473 13.00 -8.20 -36.32
N ILE A 474 13.51 -8.62 -35.15
CA ILE A 474 13.32 -9.98 -34.64
C ILE A 474 12.29 -10.02 -33.51
N GLU A 475 11.43 -11.03 -33.50
CA GLU A 475 10.54 -11.29 -32.37
C GLU A 475 11.28 -12.10 -31.30
N PRO A 476 11.26 -11.69 -30.01
CA PRO A 476 11.94 -12.46 -28.98
C PRO A 476 11.26 -13.83 -28.82
N THR A 477 12.06 -14.89 -28.86
CA THR A 477 11.56 -16.25 -28.72
C THR A 477 11.18 -16.50 -27.27
N VAL A 478 9.89 -16.68 -27.00
CA VAL A 478 9.43 -17.07 -25.67
C VAL A 478 9.95 -18.48 -25.37
N PRO A 479 10.56 -18.73 -24.19
CA PRO A 479 11.03 -20.08 -23.85
C PRO A 479 9.90 -21.11 -23.88
N PRO A 480 10.16 -22.40 -24.12
CA PRO A 480 9.12 -23.44 -24.04
C PRO A 480 8.49 -23.51 -22.64
N ALA A 481 7.41 -24.27 -22.46
CA ALA A 481 6.84 -24.52 -21.13
C ALA A 481 7.85 -25.25 -20.23
N ALA A 482 7.96 -24.84 -18.95
CA ALA A 482 8.80 -25.56 -18.00
C ALA A 482 8.29 -26.99 -17.80
N THR A 483 9.22 -27.93 -17.72
CA THR A 483 8.91 -29.35 -17.51
C THR A 483 9.02 -29.78 -16.05
N ASP A 484 9.62 -28.93 -15.21
CA ASP A 484 9.82 -29.15 -13.79
C ASP A 484 8.94 -28.22 -12.95
N SER A 485 8.95 -28.44 -11.63
CA SER A 485 8.15 -27.64 -10.70
C SER A 485 8.56 -27.88 -9.26
N ALA A 486 8.17 -26.97 -8.38
CA ALA A 486 8.40 -27.06 -6.95
C ALA A 486 7.07 -27.13 -6.19
N LYS A 487 7.12 -27.69 -4.98
CA LYS A 487 6.02 -27.70 -4.02
C LYS A 487 6.50 -27.18 -2.67
N LEU A 488 5.86 -26.14 -2.15
CA LEU A 488 6.12 -25.67 -0.79
C LEU A 488 5.78 -26.76 0.24
N THR A 489 6.70 -27.05 1.15
CA THR A 489 6.54 -28.08 2.20
C THR A 489 6.64 -27.52 3.61
N ALA A 490 7.38 -26.44 3.85
CA ALA A 490 7.49 -25.85 5.18
C ALA A 490 7.77 -24.34 5.14
N LEU A 491 7.28 -23.65 6.17
CA LEU A 491 7.72 -22.31 6.57
C LEU A 491 8.43 -22.45 7.91
N ARG A 492 9.71 -22.09 7.95
CA ARG A 492 10.56 -22.13 9.15
C ARG A 492 10.90 -20.70 9.57
N LEU A 493 10.76 -20.43 10.85
CA LEU A 493 11.13 -19.14 11.45
C LEU A 493 12.30 -19.36 12.41
N VAL A 494 13.42 -18.68 12.11
CA VAL A 494 14.61 -18.62 12.95
C VAL A 494 14.62 -17.29 13.67
N ARG A 495 14.64 -17.34 14.99
CA ARG A 495 14.56 -16.14 15.81
C ARG A 495 15.85 -15.31 15.71
N THR A 496 15.72 -14.01 15.53
CA THR A 496 16.85 -13.07 15.39
C THR A 496 16.92 -12.03 16.51
N SER A 497 15.81 -11.67 17.15
CA SER A 497 15.80 -10.66 18.22
C SER A 497 16.40 -11.18 19.53
N VAL A 498 17.11 -10.33 20.27
CA VAL A 498 17.60 -10.63 21.63
C VAL A 498 16.46 -10.42 22.65
N LEU A 499 16.13 -11.42 23.48
CA LEU A 499 15.21 -11.23 24.63
C LEU A 499 15.97 -10.68 25.83
N ILE A 500 15.29 -9.86 26.63
CA ILE A 500 15.71 -9.53 27.99
C ILE A 500 14.73 -10.26 28.92
N ASN A 501 15.21 -11.13 29.82
CA ASN A 501 14.38 -11.93 30.74
C ASN A 501 13.27 -12.74 30.06
N ASN A 502 13.55 -13.39 28.92
CA ASN A 502 12.57 -14.11 28.10
C ASN A 502 11.38 -13.26 27.60
N GLN A 503 11.50 -11.93 27.59
CA GLN A 503 10.50 -10.99 27.07
C GLN A 503 11.10 -10.12 25.95
N PRO A 504 10.30 -9.73 24.93
CA PRO A 504 10.72 -8.76 23.93
C PRO A 504 11.17 -7.46 24.58
N ARG A 505 12.09 -6.72 23.94
CA ARG A 505 12.54 -5.42 24.46
C ARG A 505 11.41 -4.39 24.24
N GLY A 506 10.80 -3.93 25.33
CA GLY A 506 9.71 -2.95 25.26
C GLY A 506 8.47 -3.49 24.55
N ASN A 507 7.85 -2.67 23.70
CA ASN A 507 6.61 -3.01 22.99
C ASN A 507 6.85 -3.65 21.61
N GLU A 508 8.06 -4.06 21.22
CA GLU A 508 8.29 -4.52 19.84
C GLU A 508 7.82 -5.96 19.57
N ALA A 509 7.40 -6.22 18.33
CA ALA A 509 7.14 -7.58 17.86
C ALA A 509 8.42 -8.41 17.83
N VAL A 510 8.31 -9.72 18.06
CA VAL A 510 9.48 -10.62 17.95
C VAL A 510 9.85 -10.75 16.48
N SER A 511 11.11 -10.45 16.15
CA SER A 511 11.66 -10.62 14.81
C SER A 511 12.20 -12.03 14.55
N TYR A 512 12.00 -12.49 13.32
CA TYR A 512 12.46 -13.77 12.80
C TYR A 512 13.07 -13.61 11.40
N GLN A 513 14.11 -14.37 11.11
CA GLN A 513 14.51 -14.70 9.75
C GLN A 513 13.65 -15.85 9.24
N ALA A 514 13.19 -15.75 8.00
CA ALA A 514 12.31 -16.74 7.40
C ALA A 514 13.06 -17.64 6.43
N GLN A 515 12.74 -18.93 6.46
CA GLN A 515 13.23 -19.94 5.53
C GLN A 515 12.04 -20.75 5.00
N LEU A 516 12.05 -21.06 3.71
CA LEU A 516 11.02 -21.84 3.04
C LEU A 516 11.63 -23.13 2.49
N ASP A 517 10.98 -24.26 2.74
CA ASP A 517 11.38 -25.54 2.15
C ASP A 517 10.49 -25.86 0.96
N PHE A 518 11.11 -26.19 -0.17
CA PHE A 518 10.44 -26.62 -1.38
C PHE A 518 10.90 -28.01 -1.77
N ARG A 519 9.95 -28.89 -2.11
CA ARG A 519 10.21 -30.18 -2.71
C ARG A 519 10.12 -30.08 -4.22
N LEU A 520 11.21 -30.44 -4.90
CA LEU A 520 11.30 -30.47 -6.35
C LEU A 520 10.62 -31.71 -6.92
N ASN A 521 9.85 -31.55 -8.00
CA ASN A 521 8.98 -32.60 -8.49
C ASN A 521 9.68 -33.65 -9.35
N ARG A 522 10.73 -33.31 -10.10
CA ARG A 522 11.50 -34.24 -10.94
C ARG A 522 12.65 -34.85 -10.15
N THR A 523 13.52 -34.06 -9.51
CA THR A 523 14.63 -34.61 -8.70
C THR A 523 14.19 -35.22 -7.36
N LYS A 524 13.00 -34.85 -6.86
CA LYS A 524 12.49 -35.23 -5.52
C LYS A 524 13.29 -34.67 -4.35
N ALA A 525 14.30 -33.85 -4.60
CA ALA A 525 15.09 -33.17 -3.58
C ALA A 525 14.25 -32.14 -2.82
N THR A 526 14.63 -31.88 -1.56
CA THR A 526 14.11 -30.75 -0.79
C THR A 526 15.19 -29.69 -0.73
N VAL A 527 14.81 -28.47 -1.06
CA VAL A 527 15.70 -27.29 -1.06
C VAL A 527 15.16 -26.28 -0.08
N SER A 528 16.04 -25.61 0.65
CA SER A 528 15.67 -24.64 1.68
C SER A 528 16.24 -23.28 1.32
N THR A 529 15.36 -22.29 1.18
CA THR A 529 15.70 -20.94 0.74
C THR A 529 15.45 -19.95 1.85
N THR A 530 16.46 -19.16 2.19
CA THR A 530 16.40 -18.15 3.24
C THR A 530 16.01 -16.80 2.64
N LEU A 531 14.95 -16.18 3.16
CA LEU A 531 14.47 -14.88 2.67
C LEU A 531 15.35 -13.76 3.25
N LYS A 532 16.46 -13.45 2.57
CA LYS A 532 17.47 -12.50 3.06
C LYS A 532 17.10 -11.04 2.81
N THR A 533 16.45 -10.73 1.69
CA THR A 533 16.12 -9.36 1.26
C THR A 533 14.63 -9.17 1.03
N ASN A 534 14.10 -7.97 1.28
CA ASN A 534 12.69 -7.65 1.00
C ASN A 534 12.45 -7.33 -0.49
N SER A 535 12.81 -8.26 -1.39
CA SER A 535 12.68 -8.10 -2.84
C SER A 535 11.34 -7.54 -3.29
N ILE A 536 11.37 -6.76 -4.36
CA ILE A 536 10.20 -6.17 -5.01
C ILE A 536 9.89 -6.95 -6.28
N PHE A 537 8.63 -7.36 -6.42
CA PHE A 537 8.13 -8.04 -7.61
C PHE A 537 7.24 -7.08 -8.38
N ILE A 538 7.54 -6.81 -9.64
CA ILE A 538 6.87 -5.79 -10.46
C ILE A 538 5.96 -6.46 -11.48
N ALA A 539 4.66 -6.21 -11.41
CA ALA A 539 3.71 -6.70 -12.40
C ALA A 539 3.89 -5.95 -13.72
N ALA A 540 4.24 -6.66 -14.81
CA ALA A 540 4.40 -6.02 -16.11
C ALA A 540 3.06 -5.42 -16.58
N PRO A 541 2.98 -4.09 -16.84
CA PRO A 541 1.75 -3.45 -17.27
C PRO A 541 1.40 -3.80 -18.72
N ALA A 542 0.15 -3.52 -19.11
CA ALA A 542 -0.33 -3.86 -20.44
C ALA A 542 0.37 -3.06 -21.55
N CYS A 543 0.76 -3.73 -22.64
CA CYS A 543 1.15 -3.10 -23.91
C CYS A 543 0.05 -3.34 -24.97
N ARG A 544 0.21 -2.78 -26.17
CA ARG A 544 -0.71 -3.01 -27.29
C ARG A 544 0.03 -3.59 -28.50
N GLY A 545 -0.29 -4.83 -28.84
CA GLY A 545 0.34 -5.56 -29.94
C GLY A 545 1.54 -6.39 -29.51
N GLN A 546 2.11 -7.10 -30.48
CA GLN A 546 3.42 -7.74 -30.35
C GLN A 546 4.49 -6.75 -30.82
N HIS A 547 5.65 -6.77 -30.17
CA HIS A 547 6.73 -5.82 -30.46
C HIS A 547 8.02 -6.57 -30.73
N ARG A 548 8.75 -6.08 -31.74
CA ARG A 548 10.01 -6.67 -32.18
C ARG A 548 11.21 -5.92 -31.61
N ILE A 549 12.38 -6.50 -31.79
CA ILE A 549 13.66 -5.97 -31.35
C ILE A 549 14.47 -5.61 -32.59
N ASP A 550 14.98 -4.39 -32.60
CA ASP A 550 15.97 -3.96 -33.59
C ASP A 550 17.25 -4.81 -33.42
N PRO A 551 17.76 -5.47 -34.48
CA PRO A 551 19.00 -6.23 -34.42
C PRO A 551 20.20 -5.45 -33.84
N ALA A 552 20.24 -4.13 -34.02
CA ALA A 552 21.28 -3.27 -33.45
C ALA A 552 21.21 -3.20 -31.91
N GLU A 553 20.03 -3.37 -31.34
CA GLU A 553 19.76 -3.28 -29.90
C GLU A 553 19.57 -4.68 -29.27
N ALA A 554 19.66 -5.76 -30.06
CA ALA A 554 19.39 -7.13 -29.62
C ALA A 554 20.29 -7.60 -28.46
N SER A 555 21.50 -7.05 -28.35
CA SER A 555 22.42 -7.34 -27.23
C SER A 555 21.83 -6.99 -25.86
N LYS A 556 20.97 -5.97 -25.78
CA LYS A 556 20.33 -5.53 -24.53
C LYS A 556 19.21 -6.44 -24.04
N TYR A 557 18.69 -7.28 -24.93
CA TYR A 557 17.58 -8.19 -24.67
C TYR A 557 18.05 -9.64 -24.64
N ARG A 558 19.37 -9.89 -24.56
CA ARG A 558 19.89 -11.24 -24.35
C ARG A 558 19.42 -11.76 -23.01
N PHE A 559 18.98 -13.00 -23.00
CA PHE A 559 18.51 -13.62 -21.78
C PHE A 559 18.89 -15.09 -21.70
N HIS A 560 19.12 -15.54 -20.48
CA HIS A 560 19.29 -16.94 -20.14
C HIS A 560 18.04 -17.45 -19.44
N THR A 561 17.53 -18.61 -19.86
CA THR A 561 16.34 -19.21 -19.24
C THR A 561 16.75 -20.24 -18.21
N LEU A 562 16.26 -20.08 -16.98
CA LEU A 562 16.38 -21.08 -15.93
C LEU A 562 15.02 -21.76 -15.70
N GLN A 563 15.05 -23.08 -15.63
CA GLN A 563 13.97 -23.92 -15.13
C GLN A 563 13.97 -23.91 -13.60
N ILE A 564 12.94 -24.48 -12.98
CA ILE A 564 12.75 -24.38 -11.54
C ILE A 564 13.81 -25.13 -10.74
N GLU A 565 14.18 -26.31 -11.19
CA GLU A 565 15.17 -27.14 -10.50
C GLU A 565 16.62 -26.73 -10.81
N GLU A 566 16.83 -25.87 -11.81
CA GLU A 566 18.13 -25.27 -12.13
C GLU A 566 18.48 -24.12 -11.17
N LEU A 567 17.55 -23.69 -10.32
CA LEU A 567 17.81 -22.69 -9.27
C LEU A 567 18.62 -23.24 -8.07
N VAL A 568 18.81 -24.55 -7.99
CA VAL A 568 19.40 -25.24 -6.81
C VAL A 568 20.93 -25.23 -6.83
N GLU A 569 21.54 -25.11 -8.00
CA GLU A 569 22.98 -25.24 -8.17
C GLU A 569 23.47 -24.19 -9.17
N ASP A 570 24.16 -23.16 -8.65
CA ASP A 570 25.10 -22.39 -9.47
C ASP A 570 26.22 -21.78 -8.60
N ASP A 571 26.80 -22.58 -7.69
CA ASP A 571 28.00 -22.22 -6.93
C ASP A 571 29.25 -22.07 -7.85
N GLU A 572 29.18 -22.57 -9.10
CA GLU A 572 30.26 -22.46 -10.10
C GLU A 572 30.04 -21.34 -11.14
N ALA A 573 28.88 -20.67 -11.18
CA ALA A 573 28.81 -19.41 -11.91
C ALA A 573 29.61 -18.35 -11.13
N PRO A 574 30.63 -17.74 -11.72
CA PRO A 574 31.41 -16.72 -11.04
C PRO A 574 30.45 -15.62 -10.54
N PRO A 575 30.67 -15.06 -9.34
CA PRO A 575 29.84 -13.98 -8.80
C PRO A 575 29.72 -12.76 -9.72
N ASP A 576 30.66 -12.62 -10.67
CA ASP A 576 30.75 -11.52 -11.64
C ASP A 576 31.12 -12.01 -13.07
N GLY A 577 30.69 -13.22 -13.47
CA GLY A 577 31.08 -13.85 -14.75
C GLY A 577 29.98 -14.05 -15.79
N ARG A 578 28.71 -13.82 -15.43
CA ARG A 578 27.64 -13.66 -16.42
C ARG A 578 27.80 -12.24 -16.95
N ASP A 579 27.95 -12.07 -18.26
CA ASP A 579 28.04 -10.75 -18.89
C ASP A 579 27.04 -9.81 -18.20
N ASP A 580 27.48 -8.63 -17.72
CA ASP A 580 26.70 -7.62 -16.98
C ASP A 580 25.42 -7.14 -17.71
N ALA A 581 25.07 -7.73 -18.85
CA ALA A 581 24.03 -7.36 -19.79
C ALA A 581 22.97 -8.46 -20.04
N GLU A 582 23.07 -9.66 -19.47
CA GLU A 582 22.07 -10.73 -19.74
C GLU A 582 20.96 -10.81 -18.68
N ILE A 583 19.71 -10.82 -19.14
CA ILE A 583 18.51 -10.95 -18.31
C ILE A 583 18.31 -12.42 -17.92
N ILE A 584 17.97 -12.71 -16.66
CA ILE A 584 17.59 -14.06 -16.23
C ILE A 584 16.08 -14.23 -16.37
N VAL A 585 15.65 -15.24 -17.12
CA VAL A 585 14.24 -15.59 -17.30
C VAL A 585 13.94 -16.88 -16.54
N VAL A 586 13.27 -16.77 -15.40
CA VAL A 586 12.88 -17.93 -14.58
C VAL A 586 11.51 -18.43 -15.06
N ASN A 587 11.47 -19.67 -15.55
CA ASN A 587 10.30 -20.24 -16.17
C ASN A 587 9.54 -21.12 -15.18
N THR A 588 8.39 -20.65 -14.68
CA THR A 588 7.60 -21.38 -13.67
C THR A 588 6.47 -22.22 -14.26
N ASN A 589 6.26 -22.12 -15.59
CA ASN A 589 5.11 -22.69 -16.31
C ASN A 589 3.73 -22.32 -15.71
N GLY A 590 3.67 -21.19 -14.98
CA GLY A 590 2.48 -20.74 -14.26
C GLY A 590 2.04 -21.63 -13.11
N ALA A 591 2.90 -22.55 -12.65
CA ALA A 591 2.69 -23.25 -11.41
C ALA A 591 2.96 -22.30 -10.23
N HIS A 592 1.92 -22.03 -9.42
CA HIS A 592 2.00 -21.02 -8.36
C HIS A 592 3.05 -21.31 -7.29
N ALA A 593 3.29 -22.58 -6.96
CA ALA A 593 4.34 -22.97 -6.03
C ALA A 593 5.75 -22.82 -6.61
N SER A 594 5.89 -22.99 -7.93
CA SER A 594 7.13 -22.71 -8.66
C SER A 594 7.43 -21.22 -8.72
N GLU A 595 6.41 -20.38 -8.94
CA GLU A 595 6.56 -18.92 -8.84
C GLU A 595 6.93 -18.49 -7.42
N ALA A 596 6.31 -19.08 -6.39
CA ALA A 596 6.70 -18.83 -5.01
C ALA A 596 8.17 -19.20 -4.75
N TYR A 597 8.65 -20.32 -5.30
CA TYR A 597 10.07 -20.68 -5.17
C TYR A 597 10.99 -19.71 -5.92
N ALA A 598 10.65 -19.30 -7.15
CA ALA A 598 11.41 -18.30 -7.91
C ALA A 598 11.49 -16.95 -7.16
N ARG A 599 10.39 -16.51 -6.55
CA ARG A 599 10.36 -15.31 -5.69
C ARG A 599 11.21 -15.49 -4.43
N ALA A 600 11.19 -16.66 -3.81
CA ALA A 600 12.02 -16.98 -2.65
C ALA A 600 13.51 -16.92 -3.01
N TRP A 601 13.89 -17.52 -4.14
CA TRP A 601 15.26 -17.49 -4.67
C TRP A 601 15.73 -16.05 -4.94
N CYS A 602 14.89 -15.21 -5.56
CA CYS A 602 15.21 -13.78 -5.73
C CYS A 602 15.49 -13.07 -4.38
N SER A 603 14.75 -13.42 -3.33
CA SER A 603 14.98 -12.87 -1.98
C SER A 603 16.29 -13.34 -1.35
N GLU A 604 16.68 -14.58 -1.60
CA GLU A 604 17.94 -15.18 -1.14
C GLU A 604 19.17 -14.60 -1.84
N GLU A 605 19.04 -14.32 -3.14
CA GLU A 605 20.07 -13.72 -3.99
C GLU A 605 20.12 -12.19 -3.94
N GLY A 606 19.12 -11.55 -3.32
CA GLY A 606 19.05 -10.10 -3.26
C GLY A 606 18.73 -9.46 -4.61
N LYS A 607 17.72 -9.99 -5.30
CA LYS A 607 17.28 -9.51 -6.61
C LYS A 607 15.81 -9.13 -6.58
N ASP A 608 15.47 -8.10 -7.33
CA ASP A 608 14.10 -7.72 -7.66
C ASP A 608 13.71 -8.37 -9.00
N ALA A 609 12.42 -8.51 -9.33
CA ALA A 609 12.02 -9.20 -10.55
C ALA A 609 10.73 -8.69 -11.18
N VAL A 610 10.66 -8.72 -12.52
CA VAL A 610 9.43 -8.46 -13.28
C VAL A 610 8.62 -9.76 -13.38
N ILE A 611 7.34 -9.69 -13.03
CA ILE A 611 6.37 -10.77 -13.22
C ILE A 611 5.68 -10.59 -14.58
N TRP A 612 5.84 -11.58 -15.45
CA TRP A 612 5.22 -11.60 -16.76
C TRP A 612 4.28 -12.80 -16.90
N LYS A 613 3.02 -12.54 -17.23
CA LYS A 613 2.02 -13.60 -17.43
C LYS A 613 2.10 -14.15 -18.84
N ARG A 614 2.39 -15.45 -18.98
CA ARG A 614 2.37 -16.12 -20.29
C ARG A 614 0.95 -16.34 -20.80
N THR A 615 0.01 -16.65 -19.92
CA THR A 615 -1.38 -16.95 -20.28
C THR A 615 -2.21 -15.67 -20.36
N GLU A 616 -2.83 -15.40 -21.51
CA GLU A 616 -3.55 -14.14 -21.78
C GLU A 616 -2.67 -12.89 -21.54
N PRO A 617 -1.54 -12.76 -22.27
CA PRO A 617 -0.58 -11.71 -22.02
C PRO A 617 -1.18 -10.34 -22.33
N LYS A 618 -1.39 -9.53 -21.28
CA LYS A 618 -1.65 -8.09 -21.44
C LYS A 618 -0.38 -7.35 -21.86
N CYS A 619 0.79 -7.91 -21.55
CA CYS A 619 2.12 -7.41 -21.90
C CYS A 619 2.82 -8.43 -22.79
N CYS A 620 3.46 -8.01 -23.88
CA CYS A 620 4.26 -8.89 -24.73
C CYS A 620 5.60 -9.22 -24.06
N PHE A 621 6.24 -10.31 -24.49
CA PHE A 621 7.49 -10.76 -23.88
C PHE A 621 8.63 -9.75 -24.07
N LYS A 622 8.70 -9.08 -25.23
CA LYS A 622 9.67 -7.99 -25.49
C LYS A 622 9.56 -6.87 -24.45
N CYS A 623 8.34 -6.43 -24.16
CA CYS A 623 8.10 -5.37 -23.18
C CYS A 623 8.47 -5.82 -21.75
N ALA A 624 8.25 -7.08 -21.40
CA ALA A 624 8.71 -7.63 -20.13
C ALA A 624 10.25 -7.66 -20.02
N LEU A 625 10.95 -8.07 -21.08
CA LEU A 625 12.41 -8.02 -21.15
C LEU A 625 12.91 -6.57 -21.04
N MET A 626 12.29 -5.63 -21.75
CA MET A 626 12.63 -4.19 -21.66
C MET A 626 12.55 -3.70 -20.22
N LEU A 627 11.46 -4.02 -19.50
CA LEU A 627 11.28 -3.62 -18.11
C LEU A 627 12.37 -4.18 -17.19
N ALA A 628 12.83 -5.40 -17.42
CA ALA A 628 13.90 -6.00 -16.62
C ALA A 628 15.30 -5.50 -17.02
N SER A 629 15.49 -5.08 -18.27
CA SER A 629 16.76 -4.60 -18.81
C SER A 629 17.21 -3.26 -18.21
N LYS A 630 18.45 -2.85 -18.53
CA LYS A 630 19.00 -1.53 -18.19
C LYS A 630 18.25 -0.36 -18.83
N ASP A 631 17.54 -0.59 -19.94
CA ASP A 631 16.71 0.44 -20.57
C ASP A 631 15.38 0.66 -19.81
N GLY A 632 15.04 -0.25 -18.89
CA GLY A 632 13.87 -0.18 -18.01
C GLY A 632 14.25 0.00 -16.54
N LEU A 633 13.78 -0.91 -15.68
CA LEU A 633 13.98 -0.83 -14.23
C LEU A 633 15.35 -1.38 -13.78
N GLY A 634 16.10 -2.04 -14.66
CA GLY A 634 17.42 -2.58 -14.34
C GLY A 634 17.42 -3.72 -13.33
N VAL A 635 16.28 -4.39 -13.11
CA VAL A 635 16.18 -5.46 -12.11
C VAL A 635 16.80 -6.79 -12.56
N GLY A 636 17.00 -6.98 -13.88
CA GLY A 636 17.74 -8.10 -14.47
C GLY A 636 17.02 -9.45 -14.46
N ILE A 637 15.82 -9.56 -13.89
CA ILE A 637 15.08 -10.83 -13.77
C ILE A 637 13.65 -10.67 -14.30
N VAL A 638 13.21 -11.66 -15.08
CA VAL A 638 11.81 -11.90 -15.45
C VAL A 638 11.37 -13.26 -14.93
N ILE A 639 10.31 -13.29 -14.12
CA ILE A 639 9.62 -14.52 -13.72
C ILE A 639 8.41 -14.71 -14.63
N ILE A 640 8.39 -15.82 -15.37
CA ILE A 640 7.24 -16.22 -16.19
C ILE A 640 6.21 -16.88 -15.28
N SER A 641 5.04 -16.24 -15.15
CA SER A 641 3.85 -16.65 -14.38
C SER A 641 2.72 -17.16 -15.28
#